data_AF-K9VFB7-F1
#
_entry.id   AF-K9VFB7-F1
#
_cell.length_a   1.000
_cell.length_b   1.000
_cell.length_c   1.000
_cell.angle_alpha   90.00
_cell.angle_beta   90.00
_cell.angle_gamma   90.00
#
_symmetry.space_group_name_H-M   'P 1'
#
loop_
_entity.id
_entity.type
_entity.pdbx_description
1 polymer ?
#
loop_
_entity_poly.entity_id
_entity_poly.type
_entity_poly.pdbx_seq_one_letter_code
_entity_poly.pdbx_strand_id
1 'polypeptide(L)'
;MAEIRGTAQANLLAGTPEDDLIFGLMGTDTIAGNSGNDSIYGGKQSDLIDGNSGQDSLFGDLDNDTINGGEGNDFLVGGKGSDSISGNSGNDVLSGDRDTDVLIGGDGADLFVLRRYAEADPNRTSGGVSLANADAIADFTVGTDLIGLGEGLSFSELNILEAGNNTVIQDRVTGEFLATLQGVRQGAINQASFTNNISSVVPSPPPPARTTAYALTPANRIVGFSLSNPGSVISDLPVTGLQQGESLLGIDYRPANGVLYGVGSSNRLYTINPRTGEASQVGSGQFAVPLTSGAAGFDFNPTVDRIRFVNEADQNARLNPDNGAIVDFDTLAGGIQLDGNLAYRAGDRNFGSNPAAAGAAYTNNFAGATSTTLFAIDSNLDVLVRQDPPNNGVLNTIGSLGVDATSVLGFDVKSVGGREVAVAALEVGGISGLYNINLSSGQASFVGQIADGRQINGLALPLPTAYALTVRNGAETIVGFNEAAPRAILSDVAVTGLQPGESLLGIDFRPANGVLYGVGSSNRLYAIDPVTGQASPVGSGQFAVPLTPGAAGFDFNPTVDRIRFVNQAGQNARLNPDTGALVDFDTLTGGVQLDGNLAYAAGDRNFGNPGAAAAAAYVNNFAGATSTTLFAIDTNLDVLVRQDPPNNGVLNTIGSLGIDAGNVLGFDIRSVGGNETALAAIEVGGVSSLYNINLTTGQASIVGQIGDGRGIKGLALTLI
;
A
#
# COMPACT_ATOMS: atom_id res chain seq x y z
N MET A 1 -16.58 -8.86 -2.59
CA MET A 1 -15.41 -8.92 -1.68
C MET A 1 -15.78 -8.63 -0.26
N ALA A 2 -16.29 -9.67 0.39
CA ALA A 2 -16.10 -9.84 1.81
C ALA A 2 -14.63 -10.25 2.06
N GLU A 3 -14.09 -9.79 3.19
CA GLU A 3 -12.85 -10.34 3.74
C GLU A 3 -13.25 -11.27 4.89
N ILE A 4 -13.00 -12.57 4.72
CA ILE A 4 -13.37 -13.61 5.67
C ILE A 4 -12.10 -14.16 6.29
N ARG A 5 -12.09 -14.26 7.62
CA ARG A 5 -10.91 -14.68 8.39
C ARG A 5 -11.28 -15.79 9.36
N GLY A 6 -10.51 -16.85 9.30
CA GLY A 6 -10.42 -17.87 10.33
C GLY A 6 -9.68 -17.39 11.56
N THR A 7 -9.24 -18.33 12.37
CA THR A 7 -8.70 -18.12 13.71
C THR A 7 -7.41 -18.93 13.87
N ALA A 8 -7.08 -19.35 15.10
CA ALA A 8 -5.99 -20.29 15.34
C ALA A 8 -6.50 -21.74 15.52
N GLN A 9 -7.76 -21.99 15.17
CA GLN A 9 -8.49 -23.23 15.41
C GLN A 9 -9.16 -23.63 14.10
N ALA A 10 -9.44 -24.93 13.94
CA ALA A 10 -10.21 -25.45 12.83
C ALA A 10 -11.52 -24.67 12.62
N ASN A 11 -11.74 -24.20 11.40
CA ASN A 11 -12.86 -23.37 11.00
C ASN A 11 -13.62 -23.95 9.82
N LEU A 12 -14.89 -23.59 9.74
CA LEU A 12 -15.71 -23.76 8.55
C LEU A 12 -15.97 -22.36 8.00
N LEU A 13 -15.26 -22.01 6.93
CA LEU A 13 -15.33 -20.71 6.27
C LEU A 13 -16.09 -20.87 4.94
N ALA A 14 -16.97 -19.92 4.66
CA ALA A 14 -17.73 -19.89 3.44
C ALA A 14 -17.79 -18.46 2.92
N GLY A 15 -17.39 -18.27 1.66
CA GLY A 15 -17.55 -17.04 0.90
C GLY A 15 -19.01 -16.67 0.67
N THR A 16 -19.23 -15.52 0.08
CA THR A 16 -20.50 -15.09 -0.48
C THR A 16 -20.57 -15.49 -1.96
N PRO A 17 -21.68 -15.20 -2.66
CA PRO A 17 -21.74 -15.38 -4.12
C PRO A 17 -20.96 -14.32 -4.93
N GLU A 18 -20.08 -13.54 -4.31
CA GLU A 18 -19.27 -12.50 -4.94
C GLU A 18 -17.78 -12.77 -4.73
N ASP A 19 -16.90 -12.20 -5.57
CA ASP A 19 -15.43 -12.31 -5.44
C ASP A 19 -14.94 -12.01 -4.02
N ASP A 20 -14.31 -12.95 -3.33
CA ASP A 20 -13.94 -12.87 -1.92
C ASP A 20 -12.45 -13.00 -1.64
N LEU A 21 -12.05 -12.53 -0.45
CA LEU A 21 -10.73 -12.77 0.12
C LEU A 21 -10.87 -13.58 1.40
N ILE A 22 -10.43 -14.83 1.37
CA ILE A 22 -10.60 -15.76 2.50
C ILE A 22 -9.24 -16.20 3.03
N PHE A 23 -9.07 -16.10 4.35
CA PHE A 23 -7.88 -16.56 5.06
C PHE A 23 -8.25 -17.59 6.13
N GLY A 24 -7.79 -18.83 6.04
CA GLY A 24 -7.89 -19.84 7.11
C GLY A 24 -7.02 -19.50 8.32
N LEU A 25 -5.80 -19.03 8.05
CA LEU A 25 -4.76 -18.61 9.02
C LEU A 25 -4.05 -19.79 9.70
N MET A 26 -4.59 -20.34 10.79
CA MET A 26 -4.07 -21.56 11.40
C MET A 26 -5.23 -22.47 11.80
N GLY A 27 -5.01 -23.77 11.73
CA GLY A 27 -6.04 -24.76 12.05
C GLY A 27 -6.18 -25.71 10.88
N THR A 28 -6.95 -26.77 11.04
CA THR A 28 -7.37 -27.59 9.89
C THR A 28 -8.72 -27.08 9.46
N ASP A 29 -8.72 -26.25 8.44
CA ASP A 29 -9.89 -25.49 8.00
C ASP A 29 -10.60 -26.19 6.85
N THR A 30 -11.89 -25.90 6.74
CA THR A 30 -12.70 -26.22 5.56
C THR A 30 -13.21 -24.91 4.99
N ILE A 31 -12.79 -24.59 3.77
CA ILE A 31 -13.00 -23.29 3.15
C ILE A 31 -13.71 -23.49 1.81
N ALA A 32 -14.85 -22.82 1.63
CA ALA A 32 -15.58 -22.79 0.37
C ALA A 32 -15.67 -21.35 -0.18
N GLY A 33 -15.21 -21.11 -1.40
CA GLY A 33 -15.35 -19.82 -2.10
C GLY A 33 -16.79 -19.51 -2.47
N ASN A 34 -17.50 -20.52 -2.99
CA ASN A 34 -18.85 -20.46 -3.56
C ASN A 34 -18.89 -19.91 -4.99
N SER A 35 -19.42 -18.72 -5.21
CA SER A 35 -19.49 -18.15 -6.56
C SER A 35 -18.73 -16.85 -6.58
N GLY A 36 -18.07 -16.54 -7.68
CA GLY A 36 -17.22 -15.35 -7.78
C GLY A 36 -15.77 -15.75 -8.03
N ASN A 37 -14.92 -14.78 -8.36
CA ASN A 37 -13.50 -15.03 -8.53
C ASN A 37 -12.79 -14.81 -7.19
N ASP A 38 -12.58 -15.88 -6.46
CA ASP A 38 -12.14 -15.85 -5.07
C ASP A 38 -10.63 -15.94 -4.92
N SER A 39 -10.11 -15.37 -3.85
CA SER A 39 -8.72 -15.52 -3.42
C SER A 39 -8.69 -16.17 -2.04
N ILE A 40 -8.24 -17.42 -1.98
CA ILE A 40 -8.31 -18.24 -0.76
C ILE A 40 -6.91 -18.67 -0.34
N TYR A 41 -6.60 -18.46 0.93
CA TYR A 41 -5.36 -18.88 1.59
C TYR A 41 -5.70 -19.82 2.75
N GLY A 42 -5.30 -21.09 2.67
CA GLY A 42 -5.46 -22.09 3.74
C GLY A 42 -4.68 -21.67 4.97
N GLY A 43 -3.35 -21.58 4.83
CA GLY A 43 -2.48 -20.95 5.80
C GLY A 43 -1.53 -21.93 6.46
N LYS A 44 -1.95 -22.59 7.54
CA LYS A 44 -1.10 -23.54 8.27
C LYS A 44 -1.92 -24.73 8.69
N GLN A 45 -1.27 -25.90 8.67
CA GLN A 45 -1.87 -27.20 8.91
C GLN A 45 -2.76 -27.62 7.73
N SER A 46 -3.12 -28.90 7.69
CA SER A 46 -3.87 -29.47 6.59
C SER A 46 -5.26 -28.88 6.43
N ASP A 47 -5.50 -28.21 5.29
CA ASP A 47 -6.75 -27.54 4.95
C ASP A 47 -7.49 -28.25 3.80
N LEU A 48 -8.81 -28.05 3.78
CA LEU A 48 -9.69 -28.41 2.67
C LEU A 48 -10.23 -27.14 2.03
N ILE A 49 -9.82 -26.86 0.79
CA ILE A 49 -10.16 -25.65 0.04
C ILE A 49 -10.97 -26.02 -1.21
N ASP A 50 -12.09 -25.35 -1.42
CA ASP A 50 -12.98 -25.54 -2.57
C ASP A 50 -13.37 -24.17 -3.15
N GLY A 51 -12.82 -23.82 -4.32
CA GLY A 51 -13.13 -22.56 -5.02
C GLY A 51 -14.59 -22.48 -5.47
N ASN A 52 -15.14 -23.63 -5.85
CA ASN A 52 -16.48 -23.80 -6.40
C ASN A 52 -16.66 -23.21 -7.80
N SER A 53 -17.17 -21.99 -7.98
CA SER A 53 -17.52 -21.48 -9.31
C SER A 53 -16.98 -20.08 -9.54
N GLY A 54 -16.17 -19.91 -10.58
CA GLY A 54 -15.48 -18.66 -10.87
C GLY A 54 -14.04 -18.93 -11.29
N GLN A 55 -13.28 -17.88 -11.54
CA GLN A 55 -11.85 -18.00 -11.81
C GLN A 55 -11.09 -17.70 -10.52
N ASP A 56 -10.76 -18.75 -9.78
CA ASP A 56 -10.28 -18.65 -8.41
C ASP A 56 -8.76 -18.67 -8.32
N SER A 57 -8.23 -18.15 -7.22
CA SER A 57 -6.83 -18.22 -6.85
C SER A 57 -6.71 -18.87 -5.48
N LEU A 58 -6.30 -20.13 -5.44
CA LEU A 58 -6.30 -20.97 -4.25
C LEU A 58 -4.87 -21.34 -3.83
N PHE A 59 -4.56 -21.11 -2.55
CA PHE A 59 -3.24 -21.34 -1.96
C PHE A 59 -3.39 -22.22 -0.70
N GLY A 60 -2.80 -23.41 -0.69
CA GLY A 60 -2.73 -24.27 0.50
C GLY A 60 -1.80 -23.69 1.57
N ASP A 61 -0.68 -23.12 1.12
CA ASP A 61 0.41 -22.54 1.92
C ASP A 61 1.30 -23.59 2.62
N LEU A 62 0.97 -24.03 3.84
CA LEU A 62 1.85 -24.87 4.66
C LEU A 62 1.14 -26.11 5.20
N ASP A 63 1.87 -27.22 5.18
CA ASP A 63 1.42 -28.58 5.49
C ASP A 63 0.55 -29.16 4.37
N ASN A 64 -0.07 -30.32 4.60
CA ASN A 64 -0.65 -31.13 3.51
C ASN A 64 -2.11 -30.73 3.23
N ASP A 65 -2.38 -30.13 2.09
CA ASP A 65 -3.66 -29.54 1.76
C ASP A 65 -4.43 -30.32 0.69
N THR A 66 -5.76 -30.14 0.67
CA THR A 66 -6.64 -30.62 -0.40
C THR A 66 -7.32 -29.43 -1.05
N ILE A 67 -7.00 -29.17 -2.32
CA ILE A 67 -7.44 -27.99 -3.07
C ILE A 67 -8.27 -28.44 -4.27
N ASN A 68 -9.49 -27.91 -4.39
CA ASN A 68 -10.35 -28.09 -5.56
C ASN A 68 -10.65 -26.70 -6.16
N GLY A 69 -10.29 -26.48 -7.43
CA GLY A 69 -10.59 -25.27 -8.19
C GLY A 69 -12.09 -25.14 -8.40
N GLY A 70 -12.65 -26.01 -9.24
CA GLY A 70 -14.08 -26.12 -9.45
C GLY A 70 -14.46 -25.80 -10.90
N GLU A 71 -15.49 -24.98 -11.11
CA GLU A 71 -15.86 -24.49 -12.42
C GLU A 71 -15.17 -23.15 -12.72
N GLY A 72 -14.32 -23.09 -13.74
CA GLY A 72 -13.69 -21.87 -14.23
C GLY A 72 -12.21 -22.09 -14.52
N ASN A 73 -11.50 -21.02 -14.91
CA ASN A 73 -10.05 -21.12 -15.15
C ASN A 73 -9.32 -20.70 -13.87
N ASP A 74 -8.83 -21.68 -13.13
CA ASP A 74 -8.33 -21.49 -11.79
C ASP A 74 -6.80 -21.45 -11.72
N PHE A 75 -6.30 -20.80 -10.67
CA PHE A 75 -4.89 -20.77 -10.31
C PHE A 75 -4.68 -21.44 -8.95
N LEU A 76 -4.03 -22.60 -8.95
CA LEU A 76 -3.94 -23.48 -7.78
C LEU A 76 -2.49 -23.73 -7.38
N VAL A 77 -2.17 -23.44 -6.11
CA VAL A 77 -0.83 -23.66 -5.54
C VAL A 77 -0.94 -24.41 -4.21
N GLY A 78 -0.31 -25.58 -4.14
CA GLY A 78 -0.23 -26.40 -2.91
C GLY A 78 0.59 -25.68 -1.85
N GLY A 79 1.87 -25.47 -2.15
CA GLY A 79 2.77 -24.71 -1.29
C GLY A 79 3.83 -25.62 -0.71
N LYS A 80 3.85 -25.79 0.61
CA LYS A 80 4.80 -26.71 1.25
C LYS A 80 4.03 -27.81 1.97
N GLY A 81 4.02 -29.00 1.41
CA GLY A 81 3.38 -30.16 2.00
C GLY A 81 3.24 -31.26 0.95
N SER A 82 2.62 -32.37 1.31
CA SER A 82 2.14 -33.31 0.31
C SER A 82 0.69 -33.01 0.00
N ASP A 83 0.45 -32.27 -1.07
CA ASP A 83 -0.83 -31.67 -1.40
C ASP A 83 -1.59 -32.48 -2.46
N SER A 84 -2.91 -32.36 -2.44
CA SER A 84 -3.81 -32.93 -3.45
C SER A 84 -4.57 -31.80 -4.13
N ILE A 85 -4.29 -31.55 -5.41
CA ILE A 85 -4.78 -30.40 -6.16
C ILE A 85 -5.58 -30.87 -7.38
N SER A 86 -6.82 -30.39 -7.52
CA SER A 86 -7.71 -30.68 -8.66
C SER A 86 -8.22 -29.38 -9.28
N GLY A 87 -7.95 -29.16 -10.57
CA GLY A 87 -8.48 -28.04 -11.37
C GLY A 87 -9.99 -28.17 -11.58
N ASN A 88 -10.41 -29.36 -11.99
CA ASN A 88 -11.78 -29.73 -12.33
C ASN A 88 -12.21 -29.24 -13.73
N SER A 89 -12.97 -28.16 -13.89
CA SER A 89 -13.52 -27.77 -15.19
C SER A 89 -13.02 -26.40 -15.61
N GLY A 90 -12.26 -26.33 -16.69
CA GLY A 90 -11.73 -25.08 -17.24
C GLY A 90 -10.26 -25.24 -17.62
N ASN A 91 -9.62 -24.16 -18.05
CA ASN A 91 -8.20 -24.18 -18.39
C ASN A 91 -7.40 -23.73 -17.18
N ASP A 92 -6.91 -24.68 -16.40
CA ASP A 92 -6.37 -24.41 -15.07
C ASP A 92 -4.85 -24.32 -15.07
N VAL A 93 -4.31 -23.67 -14.04
CA VAL A 93 -2.87 -23.57 -13.80
C VAL A 93 -2.57 -24.16 -12.43
N LEU A 94 -1.86 -25.28 -12.41
CA LEU A 94 -1.61 -26.06 -11.20
C LEU A 94 -0.12 -26.10 -10.86
N SER A 95 0.18 -25.97 -9.57
CA SER A 95 1.53 -26.08 -9.02
C SER A 95 1.50 -26.75 -7.65
N GLY A 96 2.18 -27.89 -7.51
CA GLY A 96 2.48 -28.46 -6.19
C GLY A 96 3.39 -27.58 -5.35
N ASP A 97 4.35 -26.91 -6.00
CA ASP A 97 5.43 -26.12 -5.38
C ASP A 97 6.49 -27.04 -4.72
N ARG A 98 6.41 -27.35 -3.43
CA ARG A 98 7.44 -28.15 -2.73
C ARG A 98 6.91 -29.48 -2.26
N ASP A 99 7.85 -30.39 -2.05
CA ASP A 99 7.61 -31.73 -1.52
C ASP A 99 6.96 -32.63 -2.58
N THR A 100 5.87 -33.35 -2.29
CA THR A 100 5.37 -34.41 -3.17
C THR A 100 3.86 -34.33 -3.31
N ASP A 101 3.42 -33.90 -4.48
CA ASP A 101 2.03 -33.52 -4.69
C ASP A 101 1.32 -34.45 -5.68
N VAL A 102 -0.01 -34.41 -5.65
CA VAL A 102 -0.88 -35.02 -6.65
C VAL A 102 -1.63 -33.91 -7.37
N LEU A 103 -1.43 -33.80 -8.69
CA LEU A 103 -2.04 -32.78 -9.54
C LEU A 103 -2.99 -33.44 -10.55
N ILE A 104 -4.22 -32.95 -10.60
CA ILE A 104 -5.28 -33.40 -11.52
C ILE A 104 -5.78 -32.15 -12.24
N GLY A 105 -5.58 -32.08 -13.56
CA GLY A 105 -6.03 -30.94 -14.36
C GLY A 105 -7.56 -30.93 -14.49
N GLY A 106 -8.10 -32.05 -14.95
CA GLY A 106 -9.53 -32.21 -15.23
C GLY A 106 -9.88 -31.94 -16.69
N ASP A 107 -11.02 -31.30 -16.91
CA ASP A 107 -11.56 -30.97 -18.23
C ASP A 107 -11.02 -29.60 -18.69
N GLY A 108 -10.21 -29.57 -19.73
CA GLY A 108 -9.78 -28.30 -20.34
C GLY A 108 -8.40 -28.42 -20.95
N ALA A 109 -7.73 -27.27 -21.13
CA ALA A 109 -6.34 -27.20 -21.53
C ALA A 109 -5.51 -26.62 -20.38
N ASP A 110 -4.89 -27.52 -19.63
CA ASP A 110 -4.29 -27.19 -18.34
C ASP A 110 -2.78 -26.96 -18.45
N LEU A 111 -2.26 -26.22 -17.48
CA LEU A 111 -0.84 -25.92 -17.34
C LEU A 111 -0.32 -26.41 -15.99
N PHE A 112 0.48 -27.48 -16.02
CA PHE A 112 1.17 -28.00 -14.84
C PHE A 112 2.55 -27.36 -14.70
N VAL A 113 2.76 -26.55 -13.66
CA VAL A 113 3.98 -25.74 -13.51
C VAL A 113 5.01 -26.47 -12.64
N LEU A 114 6.17 -26.75 -13.22
CA LEU A 114 7.35 -27.28 -12.54
C LEU A 114 8.37 -26.16 -12.33
N ARG A 115 8.98 -26.12 -11.14
CA ARG A 115 10.00 -25.12 -10.77
C ARG A 115 11.29 -25.76 -10.30
N ARG A 116 12.40 -25.05 -10.47
CA ARG A 116 13.69 -25.34 -9.84
C ARG A 116 13.83 -24.49 -8.57
N TYR A 117 14.18 -25.09 -7.44
CA TYR A 117 14.54 -24.37 -6.22
C TYR A 117 16.07 -24.41 -6.03
N ALA A 118 16.69 -23.28 -5.67
CA ALA A 118 18.15 -23.20 -5.56
C ALA A 118 18.70 -24.07 -4.40
N GLU A 119 19.81 -24.79 -4.68
CA GLU A 119 20.42 -25.91 -3.94
C GLU A 119 20.93 -25.66 -2.49
N ALA A 120 20.41 -24.70 -1.74
CA ALA A 120 20.92 -24.40 -0.39
C ALA A 120 20.21 -25.15 0.76
N ASP A 121 19.15 -25.91 0.51
CA ASP A 121 18.40 -26.63 1.55
C ASP A 121 18.24 -28.13 1.21
N PRO A 122 18.92 -29.04 1.94
CA PRO A 122 18.85 -30.48 1.69
C PRO A 122 17.46 -31.10 2.00
N ASN A 123 16.50 -30.32 2.48
CA ASN A 123 15.10 -30.69 2.68
C ASN A 123 14.14 -29.97 1.71
N ARG A 124 14.64 -29.29 0.67
CA ARG A 124 13.80 -28.63 -0.34
C ARG A 124 14.09 -29.18 -1.70
N THR A 125 13.11 -29.85 -2.26
CA THR A 125 13.14 -30.30 -3.64
C THR A 125 11.73 -30.21 -4.18
N SER A 126 11.54 -29.71 -5.40
CA SER A 126 10.38 -30.07 -6.22
C SER A 126 10.61 -31.52 -6.64
N GLY A 127 10.14 -32.44 -5.80
CA GLY A 127 10.19 -33.86 -6.06
C GLY A 127 11.51 -34.65 -5.94
N GLY A 128 12.50 -34.13 -5.23
CA GLY A 128 13.53 -34.92 -4.56
C GLY A 128 14.60 -35.57 -5.42
N VAL A 129 15.64 -36.08 -4.77
CA VAL A 129 16.66 -36.95 -5.42
C VAL A 129 16.19 -38.39 -5.63
N SER A 130 14.94 -38.70 -5.27
CA SER A 130 14.32 -40.02 -5.39
C SER A 130 13.03 -39.90 -6.18
N LEU A 131 12.74 -40.85 -7.07
CA LEU A 131 11.50 -40.88 -7.85
C LEU A 131 10.23 -40.85 -6.97
N ALA A 132 10.30 -41.36 -5.74
CA ALA A 132 9.18 -41.35 -4.81
C ALA A 132 8.77 -39.95 -4.35
N ASN A 133 9.62 -38.95 -4.58
CA ASN A 133 9.35 -37.59 -4.20
C ASN A 133 8.70 -36.80 -5.35
N ALA A 134 8.79 -37.27 -6.60
CA ALA A 134 8.27 -36.58 -7.77
C ALA A 134 6.76 -36.34 -7.69
N ASP A 135 6.32 -35.16 -8.13
CA ASP A 135 4.88 -34.86 -8.23
C ASP A 135 4.18 -35.84 -9.16
N ALA A 136 2.97 -36.24 -8.81
CA ALA A 136 2.14 -37.11 -9.60
C ALA A 136 1.14 -36.28 -10.41
N ILE A 137 1.38 -36.13 -11.71
CA ILE A 137 0.39 -35.56 -12.63
C ILE A 137 -0.48 -36.70 -13.15
N ALA A 138 -1.74 -36.74 -12.72
CA ALA A 138 -2.58 -37.94 -12.80
C ALA A 138 -3.27 -38.14 -14.15
N ASP A 139 -3.57 -37.07 -14.88
CA ASP A 139 -4.50 -37.09 -16.04
C ASP A 139 -4.03 -36.28 -17.26
N PHE A 140 -2.73 -35.97 -17.35
CA PHE A 140 -2.15 -35.18 -18.45
C PHE A 140 -2.59 -35.66 -19.85
N THR A 141 -3.29 -34.80 -20.58
CA THR A 141 -3.81 -35.01 -21.92
C THR A 141 -2.88 -34.43 -22.98
N VAL A 142 -2.17 -35.33 -23.67
CA VAL A 142 -1.19 -34.96 -24.71
C VAL A 142 -1.81 -34.15 -25.84
N GLY A 143 -1.25 -32.96 -26.09
CA GLY A 143 -1.66 -32.08 -27.17
C GLY A 143 -2.78 -31.11 -26.80
N THR A 144 -3.34 -31.26 -25.60
CA THR A 144 -4.25 -30.29 -24.98
C THR A 144 -3.53 -29.58 -23.84
N ASP A 145 -2.96 -30.34 -22.91
CA ASP A 145 -2.28 -29.81 -21.73
C ASP A 145 -0.81 -29.51 -22.00
N LEU A 146 -0.25 -28.65 -21.16
CA LEU A 146 1.14 -28.21 -21.20
C LEU A 146 1.83 -28.33 -19.85
N ILE A 147 3.15 -28.48 -19.91
CA ILE A 147 4.03 -28.41 -18.74
C ILE A 147 4.74 -27.06 -18.75
N GLY A 148 4.44 -26.24 -17.75
CA GLY A 148 5.09 -24.96 -17.51
C GLY A 148 6.45 -25.16 -16.85
N LEU A 149 7.49 -24.49 -17.36
CA LEU A 149 8.84 -24.53 -16.82
C LEU A 149 9.20 -23.17 -16.22
N GLY A 150 9.21 -23.09 -14.89
CA GLY A 150 9.46 -21.87 -14.12
C GLY A 150 10.84 -21.78 -13.48
N GLU A 151 11.16 -20.59 -12.94
CA GLU A 151 12.40 -20.32 -12.17
C GLU A 151 13.70 -20.73 -12.90
N GLY A 152 13.80 -20.37 -14.18
CA GLY A 152 15.01 -20.59 -14.99
C GLY A 152 15.20 -22.02 -15.48
N LEU A 153 14.25 -22.93 -15.22
CA LEU A 153 14.21 -24.27 -15.78
C LEU A 153 13.93 -24.20 -17.30
N SER A 154 14.67 -24.94 -18.14
CA SER A 154 14.41 -25.01 -19.58
C SER A 154 14.27 -26.45 -20.07
N PHE A 155 13.54 -26.67 -21.18
CA PHE A 155 13.38 -28.00 -21.76
C PHE A 155 14.72 -28.71 -22.05
N SER A 156 15.74 -27.93 -22.43
CA SER A 156 17.09 -28.47 -22.68
C SER A 156 17.77 -29.05 -21.44
N GLU A 157 17.31 -28.65 -20.25
CA GLU A 157 17.80 -29.11 -18.96
C GLU A 157 16.98 -30.28 -18.40
N LEU A 158 16.04 -30.87 -19.15
CA LEU A 158 15.20 -31.97 -18.63
C LEU A 158 15.54 -33.34 -19.20
N ASN A 159 15.80 -34.31 -18.33
CA ASN A 159 15.74 -35.73 -18.66
C ASN A 159 14.29 -36.19 -18.65
N ILE A 160 13.82 -36.65 -19.81
CA ILE A 160 12.49 -37.24 -19.96
C ILE A 160 12.67 -38.76 -20.08
N LEU A 161 12.30 -39.48 -19.01
CA LEU A 161 12.58 -40.91 -18.83
C LEU A 161 11.29 -41.72 -18.89
N GLU A 162 11.34 -42.91 -19.49
CA GLU A 162 10.21 -43.84 -19.48
C GLU A 162 10.24 -44.72 -18.22
N ALA A 163 9.12 -44.82 -17.51
CA ALA A 163 8.97 -45.64 -16.32
C ALA A 163 7.66 -46.44 -16.38
N GLY A 164 7.72 -47.64 -16.97
CA GLY A 164 6.52 -48.46 -17.20
C GLY A 164 5.60 -47.80 -18.24
N ASN A 165 4.35 -47.49 -17.85
CA ASN A 165 3.42 -46.72 -18.70
C ASN A 165 3.46 -45.21 -18.42
N ASN A 166 4.39 -44.75 -17.58
CA ASN A 166 4.48 -43.36 -17.14
C ASN A 166 5.71 -42.69 -17.75
N THR A 167 5.72 -41.36 -17.71
CA THR A 167 6.87 -40.53 -18.07
C THR A 167 7.37 -39.79 -16.84
N VAL A 168 8.68 -39.83 -16.60
CA VAL A 168 9.34 -39.14 -15.49
C VAL A 168 10.13 -37.96 -16.04
N ILE A 169 9.95 -36.81 -15.43
CA ILE A 169 10.65 -35.57 -15.76
C ILE A 169 11.65 -35.31 -14.64
N GLN A 170 12.93 -35.25 -14.99
CA GLN A 170 14.02 -35.04 -14.07
C GLN A 170 14.87 -33.86 -14.52
N ASP A 171 15.25 -32.98 -13.60
CA ASP A 171 16.21 -31.91 -13.86
C ASP A 171 17.62 -32.50 -14.06
N ARG A 172 18.24 -32.18 -15.19
CA ARG A 172 19.62 -32.60 -15.51
C ARG A 172 20.67 -31.87 -14.69
N VAL A 173 20.35 -30.67 -14.22
CA VAL A 173 21.29 -29.80 -13.50
C VAL A 173 21.39 -30.26 -12.05
N THR A 174 20.26 -30.35 -11.36
CA THR A 174 20.20 -30.71 -9.93
C THR A 174 20.09 -32.23 -9.72
N GLY A 175 19.57 -32.97 -10.70
CA GLY A 175 19.27 -34.39 -10.59
C GLY A 175 17.92 -34.70 -9.93
N GLU A 176 17.12 -33.68 -9.60
CA GLU A 176 15.83 -33.83 -8.94
C GLU A 176 14.77 -34.40 -9.88
N PHE A 177 13.90 -35.28 -9.36
CA PHE A 177 12.75 -35.81 -10.08
C PHE A 177 11.57 -34.87 -9.91
N LEU A 178 11.30 -34.03 -10.90
CA LEU A 178 10.29 -32.98 -10.81
C LEU A 178 8.86 -33.55 -10.84
N ALA A 179 8.57 -34.46 -11.76
CA ALA A 179 7.21 -35.01 -11.91
C ALA A 179 7.17 -36.37 -12.60
N THR A 180 6.09 -37.10 -12.36
CA THR A 180 5.67 -38.32 -13.06
C THR A 180 4.32 -38.08 -13.72
N LEU A 181 4.29 -38.10 -15.06
CA LEU A 181 3.07 -38.13 -15.85
C LEU A 181 2.52 -39.56 -15.86
N GLN A 182 1.41 -39.78 -15.17
CA GLN A 182 0.82 -41.11 -15.03
C GLN A 182 0.07 -41.51 -16.31
N GLY A 183 0.29 -42.74 -16.79
CA GLY A 183 -0.37 -43.25 -18.00
C GLY A 183 0.09 -42.65 -19.33
N VAL A 184 0.97 -41.64 -19.31
CA VAL A 184 1.55 -41.01 -20.49
C VAL A 184 2.89 -41.66 -20.81
N ARG A 185 3.02 -42.20 -22.02
CA ARG A 185 4.29 -42.77 -22.50
C ARG A 185 5.26 -41.68 -22.94
N GLN A 186 6.55 -41.89 -22.69
CA GLN A 186 7.60 -40.92 -22.98
C GLN A 186 7.59 -40.46 -24.44
N GLY A 187 7.37 -41.38 -25.39
CA GLY A 187 7.33 -41.06 -26.83
C GLY A 187 6.10 -40.26 -27.28
N ALA A 188 5.12 -40.02 -26.41
CA ALA A 188 3.93 -39.22 -26.71
C ALA A 188 4.16 -37.71 -26.49
N ILE A 189 5.15 -37.33 -25.67
CA ILE A 189 5.47 -35.93 -25.39
C ILE A 189 6.75 -35.49 -26.11
N ASN A 190 6.84 -34.20 -26.40
CA ASN A 190 8.02 -33.60 -27.03
C ASN A 190 8.17 -32.14 -26.55
N GLN A 191 9.09 -31.37 -27.14
CA GLN A 191 9.32 -29.97 -26.74
C GLN A 191 8.05 -29.10 -26.78
N ALA A 192 7.11 -29.37 -27.69
CA ALA A 192 5.85 -28.62 -27.77
C ALA A 192 4.88 -28.91 -26.61
N SER A 193 5.12 -29.98 -25.85
CA SER A 193 4.39 -30.26 -24.60
C SER A 193 4.84 -29.37 -23.43
N PHE A 194 5.84 -28.51 -23.63
CA PHE A 194 6.44 -27.66 -22.61
C PHE A 194 6.40 -26.18 -23.00
N THR A 195 6.28 -25.29 -22.02
CA THR A 195 6.33 -23.84 -22.22
C THR A 195 7.12 -23.14 -21.13
N ASN A 196 7.93 -22.15 -21.51
CA ASN A 196 8.57 -21.20 -20.59
C ASN A 196 7.82 -19.86 -20.51
N ASN A 197 6.79 -19.66 -21.33
CA ASN A 197 5.96 -18.45 -21.33
C ASN A 197 4.89 -18.54 -20.23
N ILE A 198 5.32 -18.74 -18.99
CA ILE A 198 4.42 -18.88 -17.85
C ILE A 198 4.04 -17.52 -17.23
N SER A 199 4.81 -16.45 -17.52
CA SER A 199 4.63 -15.12 -16.90
C SER A 199 3.36 -14.38 -17.32
N SER A 200 2.71 -14.78 -18.43
CA SER A 200 1.42 -14.23 -18.87
C SER A 200 0.23 -15.12 -18.49
N VAL A 201 0.49 -16.27 -17.87
CA VAL A 201 -0.49 -17.34 -17.60
C VAL A 201 -0.59 -17.61 -16.09
N VAL A 202 0.46 -17.31 -15.33
CA VAL A 202 0.48 -17.33 -13.87
C VAL A 202 0.18 -15.90 -13.38
N PRO A 203 -1.03 -15.59 -12.88
CA PRO A 203 -1.25 -14.37 -12.13
C PRO A 203 -0.26 -14.37 -10.96
N SER A 204 0.37 -13.22 -10.69
CA SER A 204 1.03 -13.08 -9.38
C SER A 204 -0.04 -13.24 -8.31
N PRO A 205 0.16 -14.05 -7.26
CA PRO A 205 -0.78 -14.10 -6.14
C PRO A 205 -1.11 -12.66 -5.73
N PRO A 206 -2.39 -12.32 -5.52
CA PRO A 206 -2.69 -11.08 -4.84
C PRO A 206 -1.84 -11.09 -3.58
N PRO A 207 -0.89 -10.18 -3.39
CA PRO A 207 -0.21 -10.14 -2.11
C PRO A 207 -1.30 -9.99 -1.05
N PRO A 208 -1.30 -10.78 0.04
CA PRO A 208 -2.23 -10.51 1.12
C PRO A 208 -2.11 -9.03 1.44
N ALA A 209 -3.25 -8.34 1.59
CA ALA A 209 -3.28 -6.95 2.02
C ALA A 209 -2.66 -6.90 3.43
N ARG A 210 -1.34 -6.84 3.49
CA ARG A 210 -0.58 -6.70 4.72
C ARG A 210 -0.74 -5.25 5.12
N THR A 211 -1.84 -4.96 5.82
CA THR A 211 -1.86 -3.78 6.67
C THR A 211 -0.69 -3.94 7.63
N THR A 212 0.37 -3.20 7.37
CA THR A 212 1.63 -3.32 8.10
C THR A 212 1.62 -2.32 9.23
N ALA A 213 2.06 -2.71 10.41
CA ALA A 213 2.50 -1.78 11.46
C ALA A 213 4.00 -1.92 11.65
N TYR A 214 4.63 -0.87 12.16
CA TYR A 214 6.03 -0.88 12.50
C TYR A 214 6.19 -0.78 14.01
N ALA A 215 6.95 -1.71 14.58
CA ALA A 215 7.40 -1.64 15.95
C ALA A 215 8.86 -1.19 16.02
N LEU A 216 9.16 -0.37 17.02
CA LEU A 216 10.54 -0.12 17.45
C LEU A 216 10.90 -1.15 18.53
N THR A 217 12.11 -1.70 18.46
CA THR A 217 12.65 -2.57 19.53
C THR A 217 13.69 -1.84 20.38
N PRO A 218 13.90 -2.25 21.65
CA PRO A 218 14.98 -1.73 22.49
C PRO A 218 16.38 -1.90 21.88
N ALA A 219 16.55 -2.88 20.98
CA ALA A 219 17.78 -3.08 20.20
C ALA A 219 17.93 -2.10 19.03
N ASN A 220 17.08 -1.07 18.96
CA ASN A 220 17.04 -0.04 17.94
C ASN A 220 16.85 -0.62 16.53
N ARG A 221 15.81 -1.46 16.40
CA ARG A 221 15.40 -2.07 15.14
C ARG A 221 13.95 -1.71 14.82
N ILE A 222 13.66 -1.50 13.54
CA ILE A 222 12.31 -1.32 13.01
C ILE A 222 11.82 -2.68 12.51
N VAL A 223 10.73 -3.16 13.09
CA VAL A 223 10.12 -4.46 12.76
C VAL A 223 8.76 -4.19 12.13
N GLY A 224 8.63 -4.48 10.84
CA GLY A 224 7.34 -4.48 10.15
C GLY A 224 6.60 -5.78 10.42
N PHE A 225 5.32 -5.72 10.76
CA PHE A 225 4.47 -6.89 10.99
C PHE A 225 3.02 -6.64 10.55
N SER A 226 2.24 -7.71 10.36
CA SER A 226 0.83 -7.59 9.97
C SER A 226 -0.06 -7.21 11.15
N LEU A 227 -0.90 -6.17 11.04
CA LEU A 227 -1.86 -5.82 12.10
C LEU A 227 -2.89 -6.93 12.36
N SER A 228 -3.20 -7.75 11.35
CA SER A 228 -4.18 -8.84 11.46
C SER A 228 -3.56 -10.18 11.86
N ASN A 229 -2.24 -10.30 11.78
CA ASN A 229 -1.47 -11.44 12.29
C ASN A 229 -0.14 -10.90 12.85
N PRO A 230 -0.15 -10.33 14.07
CA PRO A 230 1.00 -9.60 14.60
C PRO A 230 2.24 -10.46 14.78
N GLY A 231 2.10 -11.79 14.83
CA GLY A 231 3.24 -12.70 14.85
C GLY A 231 3.98 -12.84 13.52
N SER A 232 3.35 -12.43 12.40
CA SER A 232 3.96 -12.46 11.07
C SER A 232 4.86 -11.24 10.87
N VAL A 233 6.16 -11.44 11.12
CA VAL A 233 7.19 -10.45 10.78
C VAL A 233 7.34 -10.36 9.26
N ILE A 234 7.27 -9.15 8.74
CA ILE A 234 7.42 -8.77 7.33
C ILE A 234 8.83 -8.26 7.07
N SER A 235 9.34 -7.44 7.98
CA SER A 235 10.69 -6.88 7.90
C SER A 235 11.28 -6.71 9.30
N ASP A 236 12.60 -6.77 9.39
CA ASP A 236 13.33 -6.59 10.64
C ASP A 236 14.68 -5.96 10.33
N LEU A 237 14.82 -4.66 10.58
CA LEU A 237 15.94 -3.86 10.11
C LEU A 237 16.59 -3.07 11.24
N PRO A 238 17.93 -3.06 11.37
CA PRO A 238 18.61 -2.21 12.33
C PRO A 238 18.47 -0.74 11.94
N VAL A 239 18.27 0.14 12.92
CA VAL A 239 18.31 1.58 12.69
C VAL A 239 19.76 2.06 12.62
N THR A 240 20.11 2.73 11.53
CA THR A 240 21.44 3.32 11.29
C THR A 240 21.35 4.84 11.16
N GLY A 241 22.47 5.57 11.20
CA GLY A 241 22.49 7.03 10.99
C GLY A 241 22.22 7.89 12.25
N LEU A 242 21.96 7.26 13.40
CA LEU A 242 21.89 7.96 14.70
C LEU A 242 23.29 8.38 15.20
N GLN A 243 23.33 9.27 16.20
CA GLN A 243 24.59 9.58 16.89
C GLN A 243 25.14 8.36 17.61
N GLN A 244 26.46 8.34 17.84
CA GLN A 244 27.11 7.22 18.51
C GLN A 244 26.53 6.99 19.92
N GLY A 245 26.02 5.78 20.17
CA GLY A 245 25.43 5.39 21.45
C GLY A 245 23.99 5.85 21.66
N GLU A 246 23.37 6.47 20.65
CA GLU A 246 21.96 6.87 20.68
C GLU A 246 21.03 5.73 20.27
N SER A 247 19.84 5.71 20.87
CA SER A 247 18.73 4.81 20.56
C SER A 247 17.46 5.63 20.36
N LEU A 248 16.50 5.15 19.58
CA LEU A 248 15.19 5.78 19.51
C LEU A 248 14.36 5.46 20.77
N LEU A 249 13.51 6.41 21.17
CA LEU A 249 12.58 6.29 22.31
C LEU A 249 11.12 6.15 21.87
N GLY A 250 10.80 6.50 20.63
CA GLY A 250 9.45 6.45 20.07
C GLY A 250 9.49 6.76 18.58
N ILE A 251 8.45 6.33 17.87
CA ILE A 251 8.31 6.51 16.43
C ILE A 251 6.85 6.82 16.08
N ASP A 252 6.62 7.62 15.04
CA ASP A 252 5.30 7.87 14.47
C ASP A 252 5.40 8.45 13.05
N TYR A 253 4.38 8.23 12.23
CA TYR A 253 4.25 8.79 10.90
C TYR A 253 3.68 10.19 10.94
N ARG A 254 4.31 11.13 10.23
CA ARG A 254 3.75 12.48 10.06
C ARG A 254 2.63 12.45 9.01
N PRO A 255 1.36 12.73 9.35
CA PRO A 255 0.26 12.74 8.39
C PRO A 255 0.44 13.69 7.21
N ALA A 256 1.18 14.80 7.37
CA ALA A 256 1.45 15.72 6.29
C ALA A 256 2.27 15.08 5.15
N ASN A 257 3.20 14.15 5.44
CA ASN A 257 4.13 13.63 4.43
C ASN A 257 4.29 12.11 4.40
N GLY A 258 3.65 11.39 5.34
CA GLY A 258 3.75 9.95 5.52
C GLY A 258 5.18 9.43 5.77
N VAL A 259 6.08 10.29 6.26
CA VAL A 259 7.43 9.91 6.69
C VAL A 259 7.40 9.47 8.14
N LEU A 260 8.13 8.39 8.46
CA LEU A 260 8.33 7.93 9.83
C LEU A 260 9.35 8.83 10.52
N TYR A 261 8.98 9.39 11.66
CA TYR A 261 9.87 10.12 12.54
C TYR A 261 10.16 9.31 13.79
N GLY A 262 11.28 9.63 14.45
CA GLY A 262 11.56 9.12 15.78
C GLY A 262 12.36 10.10 16.61
N VAL A 263 12.18 10.03 17.92
CA VAL A 263 12.93 10.82 18.89
C VAL A 263 14.07 9.99 19.46
N GLY A 264 15.30 10.49 19.36
CA GLY A 264 16.50 9.83 19.87
C GLY A 264 16.78 10.16 21.35
N SER A 265 17.42 9.22 22.03
CA SER A 265 17.80 9.31 23.45
C SER A 265 18.81 10.43 23.75
N SER A 266 19.40 11.03 22.72
CA SER A 266 20.24 12.23 22.83
C SER A 266 19.47 13.55 22.62
N ASN A 267 18.14 13.51 22.66
CA ASN A 267 17.23 14.66 22.46
C ASN A 267 17.30 15.23 21.05
N ARG A 268 17.24 14.37 20.04
CA ARG A 268 17.23 14.75 18.63
C ARG A 268 16.03 14.15 17.93
N LEU A 269 15.53 14.83 16.91
CA LEU A 269 14.49 14.32 16.05
C LEU A 269 15.14 13.74 14.78
N TYR A 270 14.61 12.62 14.31
CA TYR A 270 15.06 11.92 13.11
C TYR A 270 13.87 11.63 12.19
N THR A 271 14.09 11.67 10.89
CA THR A 271 13.30 10.89 9.93
C THR A 271 13.95 9.52 9.78
N ILE A 272 13.16 8.48 9.51
CA ILE A 272 13.61 7.09 9.43
C ILE A 272 13.01 6.48 8.17
N ASN A 273 13.84 5.81 7.36
CA ASN A 273 13.36 4.97 6.28
C ASN A 273 13.08 3.56 6.83
N PRO A 274 11.82 3.12 6.95
CA PRO A 274 11.47 1.83 7.54
C PRO A 274 11.88 0.61 6.69
N ARG A 275 12.40 0.80 5.47
CA ARG A 275 12.89 -0.28 4.59
C ARG A 275 14.39 -0.47 4.57
N THR A 276 15.13 0.58 4.91
CA THR A 276 16.59 0.48 5.01
C THR A 276 17.05 0.56 6.46
N GLY A 277 16.20 1.06 7.36
CA GLY A 277 16.56 1.42 8.72
C GLY A 277 17.37 2.72 8.82
N GLU A 278 17.63 3.41 7.72
CA GLU A 278 18.44 4.63 7.71
C GLU A 278 17.68 5.80 8.33
N ALA A 279 18.26 6.41 9.36
CA ALA A 279 17.77 7.60 10.01
C ALA A 279 18.58 8.84 9.60
N SER A 280 17.89 9.95 9.39
CA SER A 280 18.46 11.26 9.08
C SER A 280 18.01 12.28 10.10
N GLN A 281 18.95 13.02 10.69
CA GLN A 281 18.62 14.01 11.72
C GLN A 281 17.81 15.16 11.13
N VAL A 282 16.74 15.55 11.83
CA VAL A 282 15.96 16.75 11.56
C VAL A 282 16.56 17.92 12.33
N GLY A 283 16.82 19.02 11.62
CA GLY A 283 17.56 20.15 12.17
C GLY A 283 19.00 19.80 12.53
N SER A 284 19.72 20.73 13.17
CA SER A 284 21.15 20.57 13.49
C SER A 284 21.45 20.37 14.99
N GLY A 285 20.49 20.62 15.86
CA GLY A 285 20.68 20.69 17.32
C GLY A 285 19.99 19.59 18.12
N GLN A 286 20.27 19.57 19.42
CA GLN A 286 19.43 18.88 20.41
C GLN A 286 18.25 19.76 20.80
N PHE A 287 17.22 19.18 21.40
CA PHE A 287 16.13 19.93 22.02
C PHE A 287 16.67 20.86 23.11
N ALA A 288 16.08 22.05 23.20
CA ALA A 288 16.48 23.06 24.18
C ALA A 288 16.25 22.62 25.63
N VAL A 289 15.27 21.73 25.85
CA VAL A 289 14.99 21.07 27.13
C VAL A 289 15.10 19.56 26.92
N PRO A 290 15.94 18.84 27.69
CA PRO A 290 16.04 17.40 27.59
C PRO A 290 14.73 16.68 27.94
N LEU A 291 14.35 15.71 27.10
CA LEU A 291 13.30 14.75 27.39
C LEU A 291 13.92 13.57 28.17
N THR A 292 13.22 13.11 29.20
CA THR A 292 13.62 11.95 29.99
C THR A 292 13.25 10.67 29.25
N SER A 293 14.14 9.69 29.30
CA SER A 293 13.88 8.34 28.80
C SER A 293 12.79 7.64 29.61
N GLY A 294 11.93 6.86 28.94
CA GLY A 294 10.85 6.07 29.54
C GLY A 294 9.84 5.67 28.47
N ALA A 295 8.81 4.91 28.86
CA ALA A 295 7.66 4.69 27.97
C ALA A 295 7.03 6.05 27.65
N ALA A 296 6.80 6.29 26.36
CA ALA A 296 6.43 7.60 25.86
C ALA A 296 5.39 7.49 24.75
N GLY A 297 4.40 8.38 24.81
CA GLY A 297 3.57 8.70 23.66
C GLY A 297 4.32 9.68 22.77
N PHE A 298 4.48 9.32 21.49
CA PHE A 298 5.08 10.17 20.46
C PHE A 298 4.14 10.12 19.27
N ASP A 299 3.44 11.22 18.98
CA ASP A 299 2.39 11.20 17.96
C ASP A 299 2.16 12.56 17.31
N PHE A 300 1.88 12.59 16.02
CA PHE A 300 1.64 13.82 15.29
C PHE A 300 0.22 14.33 15.44
N ASN A 301 0.07 15.62 15.78
CA ASN A 301 -1.18 16.32 15.62
C ASN A 301 -1.32 16.84 14.17
N PRO A 302 -2.23 16.29 13.34
CA PRO A 302 -2.40 16.70 11.95
C PRO A 302 -2.97 18.11 11.77
N THR A 303 -3.63 18.70 12.78
CA THR A 303 -4.25 20.03 12.63
C THR A 303 -3.26 21.19 12.74
N VAL A 304 -2.29 21.06 13.65
CA VAL A 304 -1.26 22.09 13.89
C VAL A 304 0.11 21.67 13.39
N ASP A 305 0.22 20.43 12.89
CA ASP A 305 1.43 19.81 12.40
C ASP A 305 2.57 19.93 13.42
N ARG A 306 2.32 19.38 14.61
CA ARG A 306 3.26 19.33 15.73
C ARG A 306 3.29 17.94 16.30
N ILE A 307 4.45 17.53 16.79
CA ILE A 307 4.62 16.25 17.44
C ILE A 307 4.33 16.42 18.93
N ARG A 308 3.41 15.63 19.47
CA ARG A 308 3.23 15.49 20.91
C ARG A 308 4.23 14.48 21.44
N PHE A 309 4.88 14.84 22.53
CA PHE A 309 5.66 13.92 23.35
C PHE A 309 5.11 13.94 24.78
N VAL A 310 4.74 12.79 25.30
CA VAL A 310 4.36 12.58 26.70
C VAL A 310 5.06 11.36 27.24
N ASN A 311 5.34 11.31 28.53
CA ASN A 311 5.92 10.11 29.15
C ASN A 311 5.42 9.89 30.59
N GLU A 312 5.82 8.76 31.16
CA GLU A 312 5.50 8.38 32.54
C GLU A 312 6.14 9.30 33.61
N ALA A 313 7.11 10.13 33.23
CA ALA A 313 7.69 11.15 34.09
C ALA A 313 6.87 12.46 34.10
N ASP A 314 5.66 12.43 33.53
CA ASP A 314 4.73 13.56 33.43
C ASP A 314 5.32 14.76 32.66
N GLN A 315 6.28 14.47 31.76
CA GLN A 315 6.69 15.45 30.77
C GLN A 315 5.65 15.53 29.66
N ASN A 316 5.41 16.74 29.18
CA ASN A 316 4.50 17.03 28.09
C ASN A 316 5.15 18.08 27.20
N ALA A 317 5.33 17.79 25.92
CA ALA A 317 6.00 18.68 24.98
C ALA A 317 5.31 18.68 23.63
N ARG A 318 5.50 19.78 22.90
CA ARG A 318 5.24 19.85 21.47
C ARG A 318 6.53 20.15 20.73
N LEU A 319 6.84 19.38 19.70
CA LEU A 319 8.02 19.56 18.86
C LEU A 319 7.60 20.05 17.48
N ASN A 320 8.43 20.90 16.88
CA ASN A 320 8.33 21.31 15.50
C ASN A 320 8.98 20.23 14.60
N PRO A 321 8.23 19.62 13.69
CA PRO A 321 8.72 18.50 12.87
C PRO A 321 9.69 18.90 11.76
N ASP A 322 9.83 20.19 11.45
CA ASP A 322 10.69 20.66 10.36
C ASP A 322 12.10 20.99 10.85
N ASN A 323 12.26 21.33 12.13
CA ASN A 323 13.55 21.73 12.70
C ASN A 323 13.90 21.10 14.04
N GLY A 324 13.00 20.29 14.62
CA GLY A 324 13.20 19.63 15.91
C GLY A 324 13.16 20.57 17.11
N ALA A 325 12.75 21.83 16.98
CA ALA A 325 12.65 22.75 18.12
C ALA A 325 11.44 22.43 19.01
N ILE A 326 11.57 22.62 20.33
CA ILE A 326 10.42 22.64 21.23
C ILE A 326 9.57 23.88 20.92
N VAL A 327 8.26 23.68 20.80
CA VAL A 327 7.29 24.75 20.67
C VAL A 327 7.01 25.30 22.06
N ASP A 328 7.55 26.48 22.33
CA ASP A 328 7.33 27.18 23.59
C ASP A 328 5.86 27.58 23.77
N PHE A 329 5.25 27.10 24.84
CA PHE A 329 3.87 27.42 25.19
C PHE A 329 3.70 28.85 25.74
N ASP A 330 4.71 29.37 26.45
CA ASP A 330 4.69 30.68 27.07
C ASP A 330 5.86 31.54 26.59
N THR A 331 5.68 32.13 25.40
CA THR A 331 6.67 33.03 24.77
C THR A 331 7.00 34.28 25.60
N LEU A 332 6.29 34.54 26.70
CA LEU A 332 6.55 35.66 27.62
C LEU A 332 7.42 35.25 28.82
N ALA A 333 7.55 33.95 29.10
CA ALA A 333 8.51 33.44 30.06
C ALA A 333 9.91 33.45 29.42
N GLY A 334 10.94 33.76 30.21
CA GLY A 334 12.31 33.74 29.71
C GLY A 334 12.78 32.31 29.43
N GLY A 335 13.12 32.01 28.17
CA GLY A 335 13.68 30.71 27.75
C GLY A 335 12.62 29.72 27.26
N ILE A 336 13.05 28.70 26.50
CA ILE A 336 12.15 27.67 25.94
C ILE A 336 11.69 26.71 27.04
N GLN A 337 10.38 26.48 27.15
CA GLN A 337 9.77 25.59 28.14
C GLN A 337 8.98 24.45 27.51
N LEU A 338 8.78 23.38 28.29
CA LEU A 338 7.83 22.31 27.97
C LEU A 338 6.39 22.80 28.21
N ASP A 339 5.40 22.07 27.67
CA ASP A 339 4.02 22.32 28.04
C ASP A 339 3.81 21.98 29.53
N GLY A 340 2.77 22.55 30.15
CA GLY A 340 2.41 22.21 31.53
C GLY A 340 2.11 20.71 31.69
N ASN A 341 2.45 20.17 32.86
CA ASN A 341 2.15 18.80 33.27
C ASN A 341 0.67 18.47 33.07
N LEU A 342 0.39 17.20 32.74
CA LEU A 342 -0.98 16.76 32.56
C LEU A 342 -1.68 16.66 33.92
N ALA A 343 -2.99 16.93 33.92
CA ALA A 343 -3.80 16.81 35.12
C ALA A 343 -5.20 16.32 34.78
N TYR A 344 -5.75 15.47 35.64
CA TYR A 344 -7.15 15.07 35.56
C TYR A 344 -8.08 16.26 35.84
N ARG A 345 -9.19 16.32 35.11
CA ARG A 345 -10.22 17.36 35.28
C ARG A 345 -10.87 17.27 36.66
N ALA A 346 -11.21 18.43 37.24
CA ALA A 346 -12.05 18.46 38.43
C ALA A 346 -13.39 17.74 38.20
N GLY A 347 -13.71 16.77 39.06
CA GLY A 347 -14.88 15.89 38.92
C GLY A 347 -14.64 14.62 38.10
N ASP A 348 -13.46 14.44 37.52
CA ASP A 348 -13.03 13.14 37.02
C ASP A 348 -12.81 12.16 38.16
N ARG A 349 -13.05 10.86 37.93
CA ARG A 349 -12.86 9.81 38.95
C ARG A 349 -11.41 9.68 39.42
N ASN A 350 -10.45 10.09 38.60
CA ASN A 350 -9.02 10.04 38.92
C ASN A 350 -8.47 11.42 39.35
N PHE A 351 -9.33 12.42 39.57
CA PHE A 351 -8.93 13.77 39.97
C PHE A 351 -8.01 13.76 41.21
N GLY A 352 -6.90 14.49 41.12
CA GLY A 352 -5.88 14.57 42.17
C GLY A 352 -4.78 13.49 42.09
N SER A 353 -4.91 12.52 41.18
CA SER A 353 -3.84 11.58 40.85
C SER A 353 -2.84 12.24 39.89
N ASN A 354 -1.58 11.81 39.95
CA ASN A 354 -0.56 12.20 38.97
C ASN A 354 -0.68 11.31 37.73
N PRO A 355 -0.93 11.87 36.54
CA PRO A 355 -1.02 11.07 35.32
C PRO A 355 0.32 10.43 34.93
N ALA A 356 0.27 9.25 34.32
CA ALA A 356 1.41 8.61 33.68
C ALA A 356 1.07 8.26 32.22
N ALA A 357 0.99 9.29 31.36
CA ALA A 357 0.63 9.11 29.96
C ALA A 357 1.80 8.49 29.17
N ALA A 358 1.73 7.17 28.96
CA ALA A 358 2.80 6.38 28.34
C ALA A 358 2.54 6.03 26.86
N GLY A 359 1.34 6.31 26.36
CA GLY A 359 0.97 6.26 24.94
C GLY A 359 0.03 7.39 24.61
N ALA A 360 0.16 8.01 23.44
CA ALA A 360 -0.65 9.13 23.00
C ALA A 360 -0.92 8.99 21.51
N ALA A 361 -2.14 9.30 21.07
CA ALA A 361 -2.51 9.23 19.66
C ALA A 361 -3.60 10.24 19.30
N TYR A 362 -3.47 10.90 18.15
CA TYR A 362 -4.47 11.79 17.59
C TYR A 362 -5.38 11.09 16.59
N THR A 363 -6.69 11.37 16.67
CA THR A 363 -7.65 10.99 15.63
C THR A 363 -7.53 11.86 14.39
N ASN A 364 -8.22 11.50 13.30
CA ASN A 364 -8.15 12.17 12.01
C ASN A 364 -6.72 12.26 11.47
N ASN A 365 -5.97 11.16 11.56
CA ASN A 365 -4.57 11.04 11.20
C ASN A 365 -4.39 11.07 9.67
N PHE A 366 -4.61 12.24 9.07
CA PHE A 366 -4.46 12.51 7.63
C PHE A 366 -4.10 13.97 7.38
N ALA A 367 -3.43 14.24 6.25
CA ALA A 367 -3.06 15.59 5.84
C ALA A 367 -4.30 16.49 5.69
N GLY A 368 -4.24 17.72 6.22
CA GLY A 368 -5.32 18.70 6.10
C GLY A 368 -6.50 18.50 7.06
N ALA A 369 -6.38 17.62 8.07
CA ALA A 369 -7.40 17.47 9.10
C ALA A 369 -7.72 18.81 9.77
N THR A 370 -9.02 19.15 9.83
CA THR A 370 -9.49 20.42 10.41
C THR A 370 -9.86 20.31 11.89
N SER A 371 -9.89 19.09 12.42
CA SER A 371 -10.11 18.81 13.85
C SER A 371 -9.41 17.51 14.26
N THR A 372 -9.02 17.41 15.52
CA THR A 372 -8.36 16.23 16.12
C THR A 372 -8.86 16.02 17.53
N THR A 373 -8.80 14.80 18.03
CA THR A 373 -8.94 14.46 19.45
C THR A 373 -7.69 13.75 19.91
N LEU A 374 -7.12 14.15 21.06
CA LEU A 374 -5.99 13.45 21.66
C LEU A 374 -6.50 12.43 22.67
N PHE A 375 -6.08 11.19 22.46
CA PHE A 375 -6.22 10.12 23.43
C PHE A 375 -4.86 9.77 24.02
N ALA A 376 -4.84 9.34 25.27
CA ALA A 376 -3.65 8.78 25.89
C ALA A 376 -4.00 7.57 26.75
N ILE A 377 -3.02 6.72 27.00
CA ILE A 377 -3.11 5.61 27.94
C ILE A 377 -2.31 5.97 29.18
N ASP A 378 -2.99 6.00 30.33
CA ASP A 378 -2.33 6.14 31.63
C ASP A 378 -1.89 4.75 32.11
N SER A 379 -0.58 4.53 32.14
CA SER A 379 0.02 3.21 32.44
C SER A 379 -0.06 2.84 33.92
N ASN A 380 -0.23 3.80 34.84
CA ASN A 380 -0.37 3.48 36.26
C ASN A 380 -1.79 3.04 36.62
N LEU A 381 -2.78 3.50 35.86
CA LEU A 381 -4.18 3.29 36.16
C LEU A 381 -4.88 2.31 35.20
N ASP A 382 -4.20 1.87 34.12
CA ASP A 382 -4.76 1.05 33.04
C ASP A 382 -6.06 1.64 32.49
N VAL A 383 -6.01 2.93 32.12
CA VAL A 383 -7.16 3.65 31.59
C VAL A 383 -6.84 4.37 30.28
N LEU A 384 -7.83 4.40 29.40
CA LEU A 384 -7.85 5.34 28.29
C LEU A 384 -8.39 6.68 28.78
N VAL A 385 -7.70 7.76 28.44
CA VAL A 385 -8.07 9.14 28.73
C VAL A 385 -8.16 9.96 27.46
N ARG A 386 -8.98 11.01 27.48
CA ARG A 386 -9.06 12.05 26.45
C ARG A 386 -8.58 13.38 27.01
N GLN A 387 -7.71 14.08 26.29
CA GLN A 387 -7.36 15.45 26.61
C GLN A 387 -8.31 16.44 25.92
N ASP A 388 -8.89 17.37 26.67
CA ASP A 388 -9.89 18.32 26.16
C ASP A 388 -9.63 19.76 26.66
N PRO A 389 -9.30 20.72 25.77
CA PRO A 389 -9.01 20.55 24.34
C PRO A 389 -7.70 19.79 24.06
N PRO A 390 -7.48 19.25 22.85
CA PRO A 390 -6.38 18.30 22.55
C PRO A 390 -4.95 18.81 22.78
N ASN A 391 -4.74 20.13 22.78
CA ASN A 391 -3.40 20.71 22.88
C ASN A 391 -3.07 21.19 24.30
N ASN A 392 -4.00 21.88 24.96
CA ASN A 392 -3.79 22.57 26.25
C ASN A 392 -4.85 22.20 27.30
N GLY A 393 -5.51 21.06 27.11
CA GLY A 393 -6.60 20.61 27.93
C GLY A 393 -6.20 19.80 29.15
N VAL A 394 -7.22 19.39 29.91
CA VAL A 394 -7.10 18.45 31.03
C VAL A 394 -7.56 17.05 30.62
N LEU A 395 -7.11 16.04 31.35
CA LEU A 395 -7.46 14.65 31.10
C LEU A 395 -8.86 14.32 31.63
N ASN A 396 -9.64 13.63 30.80
CA ASN A 396 -10.95 13.07 31.14
C ASN A 396 -10.88 11.56 30.91
N THR A 397 -11.19 10.78 31.94
CA THR A 397 -11.13 9.34 31.87
C THR A 397 -12.31 8.77 31.10
N ILE A 398 -12.02 7.91 30.13
CA ILE A 398 -13.03 7.24 29.31
C ILE A 398 -13.44 5.93 29.96
N GLY A 399 -12.46 5.07 30.26
CA GLY A 399 -12.71 3.78 30.89
C GLY A 399 -11.43 2.98 31.06
N SER A 400 -11.56 1.83 31.71
CA SER A 400 -10.43 0.91 31.93
C SER A 400 -10.10 0.14 30.65
N LEU A 401 -8.81 -0.18 30.47
CA LEU A 401 -8.34 -1.09 29.43
C LEU A 401 -8.91 -2.51 29.61
N GLY A 402 -9.27 -2.91 30.84
CA GLY A 402 -9.73 -4.26 31.15
C GLY A 402 -8.62 -5.32 31.15
N VAL A 403 -7.36 -4.89 30.99
CA VAL A 403 -6.14 -5.67 31.14
C VAL A 403 -5.21 -4.95 32.12
N ASP A 404 -4.38 -5.71 32.82
CA ASP A 404 -3.34 -5.21 33.73
C ASP A 404 -2.03 -5.11 32.93
N ALA A 405 -1.77 -3.94 32.35
CA ALA A 405 -0.64 -3.74 31.47
C ALA A 405 0.57 -3.30 32.30
N THR A 406 1.61 -4.13 32.34
CA THR A 406 2.85 -3.78 33.04
C THR A 406 3.62 -2.67 32.33
N SER A 407 3.38 -2.48 31.03
CA SER A 407 3.95 -1.39 30.25
C SER A 407 3.08 -1.06 29.04
N VAL A 408 2.99 0.23 28.70
CA VAL A 408 2.46 0.70 27.43
C VAL A 408 3.64 0.93 26.50
N LEU A 409 3.74 0.13 25.44
CA LEU A 409 4.89 0.11 24.55
C LEU A 409 4.69 0.98 23.32
N GLY A 410 3.44 1.38 23.05
CA GLY A 410 3.05 2.27 21.97
C GLY A 410 1.54 2.32 21.83
N PHE A 411 1.02 3.42 21.31
CA PHE A 411 -0.40 3.61 21.03
C PHE A 411 -0.51 4.52 19.83
N ASP A 412 -1.30 4.12 18.84
CA ASP A 412 -1.44 4.86 17.57
C ASP A 412 -2.86 4.69 17.03
N VAL A 413 -3.32 5.69 16.30
CA VAL A 413 -4.62 5.77 15.67
C VAL A 413 -4.42 6.09 14.19
N LYS A 414 -4.97 5.22 13.33
CA LYS A 414 -5.13 5.53 11.90
C LYS A 414 -6.59 5.78 11.55
N SER A 415 -6.84 6.71 10.64
CA SER A 415 -8.18 7.01 10.14
C SER A 415 -8.40 6.34 8.78
N VAL A 416 -9.44 5.51 8.66
CA VAL A 416 -9.78 4.77 7.43
C VAL A 416 -11.30 4.79 7.23
N GLY A 417 -11.78 5.25 6.07
CA GLY A 417 -13.21 5.25 5.76
C GLY A 417 -14.04 6.13 6.70
N GLY A 418 -13.45 7.18 7.27
CA GLY A 418 -14.08 8.01 8.32
C GLY A 418 -14.24 7.32 9.67
N ARG A 419 -13.53 6.21 9.91
CA ARG A 419 -13.48 5.50 11.19
C ARG A 419 -12.06 5.50 11.73
N GLU A 420 -11.94 5.46 13.05
CA GLU A 420 -10.66 5.34 13.73
C GLU A 420 -10.34 3.88 14.03
N VAL A 421 -9.14 3.46 13.66
CA VAL A 421 -8.54 2.19 14.07
C VAL A 421 -7.45 2.52 15.07
N ALA A 422 -7.76 2.31 16.34
CA ALA A 422 -6.85 2.54 17.45
C ALA A 422 -6.22 1.22 17.90
N VAL A 423 -4.89 1.17 17.92
CA VAL A 423 -4.15 0.00 18.39
C VAL A 423 -3.11 0.39 19.42
N ALA A 424 -2.93 -0.47 20.41
CA ALA A 424 -1.86 -0.34 21.39
C ALA A 424 -0.98 -1.59 21.39
N ALA A 425 0.31 -1.36 21.58
CA ALA A 425 1.24 -2.38 22.01
C ALA A 425 1.30 -2.34 23.54
N LEU A 426 0.85 -3.41 24.19
CA LEU A 426 0.86 -3.53 25.65
C LEU A 426 1.71 -4.73 26.06
N GLU A 427 2.46 -4.59 27.14
CA GLU A 427 3.05 -5.74 27.82
C GLU A 427 2.07 -6.24 28.87
N VAL A 428 1.62 -7.48 28.74
CA VAL A 428 0.73 -8.14 29.72
C VAL A 428 1.33 -9.49 30.07
N GLY A 429 1.66 -9.69 31.34
CA GLY A 429 2.31 -10.93 31.79
C GLY A 429 3.70 -11.17 31.18
N GLY A 430 4.42 -10.10 30.83
CA GLY A 430 5.77 -10.17 30.23
C GLY A 430 5.79 -10.45 28.71
N ILE A 431 4.63 -10.44 28.06
CA ILE A 431 4.50 -10.65 26.60
C ILE A 431 4.04 -9.35 25.94
N SER A 432 4.77 -8.89 24.93
CA SER A 432 4.34 -7.79 24.07
C SER A 432 3.24 -8.23 23.11
N GLY A 433 2.02 -7.75 23.34
CA GLY A 433 0.84 -8.03 22.54
C GLY A 433 0.32 -6.80 21.80
N LEU A 434 -0.30 -7.02 20.65
CA LEU A 434 -1.10 -6.03 19.95
C LEU A 434 -2.55 -6.10 20.43
N TYR A 435 -3.12 -4.94 20.72
CA TYR A 435 -4.50 -4.80 21.19
C TYR A 435 -5.24 -3.76 20.35
N ASN A 436 -6.49 -4.06 20.00
CA ASN A 436 -7.43 -3.04 19.54
C ASN A 436 -7.94 -2.26 20.75
N ILE A 437 -8.00 -0.93 20.66
CA ILE A 437 -8.50 -0.07 21.72
C ILE A 437 -9.84 0.54 21.30
N ASN A 438 -10.89 0.30 22.08
CA ASN A 438 -12.17 0.96 21.86
C ASN A 438 -12.12 2.41 22.39
N LEU A 439 -12.02 3.40 21.50
CA LEU A 439 -11.92 4.82 21.89
C LEU A 439 -13.14 5.37 22.66
N SER A 440 -14.28 4.69 22.64
CA SER A 440 -15.50 5.11 23.35
C SER A 440 -15.62 4.53 24.77
N SER A 441 -15.03 3.36 25.03
CA SER A 441 -15.12 2.66 26.31
C SER A 441 -13.79 2.49 27.03
N GLY A 442 -12.67 2.65 26.33
CA GLY A 442 -11.32 2.35 26.81
C GLY A 442 -10.93 0.87 26.72
N GLN A 443 -11.87 -0.05 26.43
CA GLN A 443 -11.60 -1.48 26.49
C GLN A 443 -10.54 -1.92 25.46
N ALA A 444 -9.55 -2.68 25.91
CA ALA A 444 -8.54 -3.32 25.08
C ALA A 444 -8.96 -4.76 24.72
N SER A 445 -8.81 -5.13 23.46
CA SER A 445 -9.09 -6.47 22.93
C SER A 445 -7.82 -7.05 22.31
N PHE A 446 -7.34 -8.18 22.84
CA PHE A 446 -6.11 -8.82 22.35
C PHE A 446 -6.28 -9.29 20.91
N VAL A 447 -5.31 -8.94 20.05
CA VAL A 447 -5.23 -9.39 18.65
C VAL A 447 -4.27 -10.55 18.53
N GLY A 448 -3.08 -10.41 19.11
CA GLY A 448 -2.05 -11.43 19.07
C GLY A 448 -0.71 -10.92 19.57
N GLN A 449 0.23 -11.84 19.74
CA GLN A 449 1.61 -11.51 20.11
C GLN A 449 2.32 -10.81 18.95
N ILE A 450 3.12 -9.79 19.24
CA ILE A 450 3.89 -9.07 18.21
C ILE A 450 5.18 -9.84 17.92
N ALA A 451 5.42 -10.13 16.64
CA ALA A 451 6.53 -10.94 16.15
C ALA A 451 6.62 -12.29 16.89
N ASP A 452 7.81 -12.65 17.34
CA ASP A 452 8.10 -13.83 18.15
C ASP A 452 7.94 -13.58 19.67
N GLY A 453 7.27 -12.49 20.07
CA GLY A 453 7.15 -12.09 21.47
C GLY A 453 8.26 -11.21 22.00
N ARG A 454 9.15 -10.73 21.14
CA ARG A 454 10.19 -9.76 21.51
C ARG A 454 9.58 -8.51 22.16
N GLN A 455 10.35 -7.91 23.05
CA GLN A 455 10.03 -6.59 23.59
C GLN A 455 10.07 -5.53 22.49
N ILE A 456 9.10 -4.63 22.53
CA ILE A 456 9.03 -3.45 21.68
C ILE A 456 8.86 -2.20 22.55
N ASN A 457 9.18 -1.03 22.03
CA ASN A 457 9.14 0.26 22.74
C ASN A 457 8.71 1.41 21.82
N GLY A 458 7.98 1.09 20.76
CA GLY A 458 7.29 2.05 19.90
C GLY A 458 6.39 1.30 18.92
N LEU A 459 5.29 1.93 18.51
CA LEU A 459 4.33 1.42 17.54
C LEU A 459 3.95 2.57 16.62
N ALA A 460 3.98 2.35 15.31
CA ALA A 460 3.57 3.32 14.31
C ALA A 460 2.80 2.65 13.16
N LEU A 461 1.75 3.32 12.68
CA LEU A 461 0.87 2.92 11.60
C LEU A 461 1.18 3.72 10.35
N PRO A 462 1.54 3.07 9.23
CA PRO A 462 1.85 3.76 8.00
C PRO A 462 0.63 4.46 7.40
N LEU A 463 0.87 5.63 6.83
CA LEU A 463 -0.12 6.45 6.14
C LEU A 463 0.13 6.46 4.62
N PRO A 464 -0.92 6.59 3.79
CA PRO A 464 -0.75 6.78 2.36
C PRO A 464 0.07 8.03 2.03
N THR A 465 1.02 7.90 1.11
CA THR A 465 1.76 9.04 0.52
C THR A 465 1.36 9.28 -0.95
N ALA A 466 0.62 8.34 -1.52
CA ALA A 466 0.07 8.40 -2.86
C ALA A 466 -1.34 7.81 -2.87
N TYR A 467 -2.18 8.33 -3.76
CA TYR A 467 -3.53 7.89 -3.99
C TYR A 467 -3.74 7.64 -5.47
N ALA A 468 -4.50 6.61 -5.79
CA ALA A 468 -4.98 6.31 -7.14
C ALA A 468 -6.45 5.93 -7.09
N LEU A 469 -7.13 6.00 -8.23
CA LEU A 469 -8.49 5.49 -8.37
C LEU A 469 -8.46 4.06 -8.90
N THR A 470 -9.42 3.25 -8.50
CA THR A 470 -9.69 1.94 -9.09
C THR A 470 -11.20 1.71 -9.13
N VAL A 471 -11.63 0.62 -9.76
CA VAL A 471 -13.00 0.12 -9.61
C VAL A 471 -12.97 -1.15 -8.77
N ARG A 472 -13.85 -1.25 -7.79
CA ARG A 472 -14.06 -2.44 -6.95
C ARG A 472 -15.56 -2.70 -6.85
N ASN A 473 -16.01 -3.91 -7.22
CA ASN A 473 -17.42 -4.30 -7.22
C ASN A 473 -18.32 -3.32 -8.03
N GLY A 474 -17.81 -2.81 -9.15
CA GLY A 474 -18.52 -1.83 -9.98
C GLY A 474 -18.64 -0.42 -9.38
N ALA A 475 -18.10 -0.17 -8.18
CA ALA A 475 -17.99 1.14 -7.58
C ALA A 475 -16.58 1.71 -7.77
N GLU A 476 -16.49 2.99 -8.07
CA GLU A 476 -15.22 3.69 -8.07
C GLU A 476 -14.71 3.86 -6.64
N THR A 477 -13.43 3.56 -6.40
CA THR A 477 -12.79 3.69 -5.10
C THR A 477 -11.47 4.45 -5.21
N ILE A 478 -11.05 5.05 -4.10
CA ILE A 478 -9.74 5.67 -3.92
C ILE A 478 -8.91 4.70 -3.09
N VAL A 479 -7.77 4.28 -3.66
CA VAL A 479 -6.77 3.48 -2.96
C VAL A 479 -5.61 4.37 -2.54
N GLY A 480 -5.28 4.34 -1.26
CA GLY A 480 -4.09 4.98 -0.70
C GLY A 480 -2.97 3.96 -0.49
N PHE A 481 -1.75 4.30 -0.87
CA PHE A 481 -0.57 3.47 -0.68
C PHE A 481 0.66 4.33 -0.39
N ASN A 482 1.75 3.70 0.04
CA ASN A 482 3.04 4.37 0.16
C ASN A 482 3.82 4.19 -1.14
N GLU A 483 4.32 5.25 -1.74
CA GLU A 483 5.04 5.20 -3.03
C GLU A 483 6.25 4.28 -3.03
N ALA A 484 6.91 4.14 -1.89
CA ALA A 484 8.05 3.26 -1.80
C ALA A 484 7.54 1.79 -1.70
N ALA A 485 6.35 1.60 -1.11
CA ALA A 485 5.53 0.42 -0.81
C ALA A 485 4.35 0.14 -1.74
N PRO A 486 4.41 0.36 -3.07
CA PRO A 486 3.19 0.55 -3.86
C PRO A 486 2.27 -0.67 -3.85
N ARG A 487 2.84 -1.86 -3.61
CA ARG A 487 2.13 -3.14 -3.51
C ARG A 487 1.22 -3.23 -2.27
N ALA A 488 1.50 -2.48 -1.22
CA ALA A 488 0.71 -2.47 0.01
C ALA A 488 -0.33 -1.34 -0.03
N ILE A 489 -1.61 -1.71 -0.20
CA ILE A 489 -2.73 -0.76 -0.08
C ILE A 489 -3.02 -0.51 1.39
N LEU A 490 -2.94 0.77 1.79
CA LEU A 490 -3.11 1.26 3.15
C LEU A 490 -4.54 1.76 3.43
N SER A 491 -5.25 2.19 2.39
CA SER A 491 -6.67 2.52 2.43
C SER A 491 -7.34 2.16 1.10
N ASP A 492 -8.60 1.74 1.15
CA ASP A 492 -9.47 1.59 -0.03
C ASP A 492 -10.87 2.06 0.35
N VAL A 493 -11.32 3.15 -0.25
CA VAL A 493 -12.54 3.84 0.16
C VAL A 493 -13.40 4.12 -1.06
N ALA A 494 -14.67 3.68 -1.02
CA ALA A 494 -15.62 3.94 -2.09
C ALA A 494 -15.88 5.44 -2.24
N VAL A 495 -15.86 5.92 -3.48
CA VAL A 495 -16.23 7.30 -3.80
C VAL A 495 -17.74 7.41 -3.80
N THR A 496 -18.26 8.36 -3.02
CA THR A 496 -19.68 8.66 -2.90
C THR A 496 -19.92 10.13 -3.19
N GLY A 497 -21.16 10.53 -3.49
CA GLY A 497 -21.51 11.92 -3.79
C GLY A 497 -21.34 12.34 -5.26
N LEU A 498 -20.83 11.44 -6.11
CA LEU A 498 -20.86 11.59 -7.58
C LEU A 498 -22.29 11.51 -8.13
N GLN A 499 -22.50 12.01 -9.36
CA GLN A 499 -23.78 11.79 -10.04
C GLN A 499 -23.98 10.30 -10.38
N PRO A 500 -25.22 9.81 -10.47
CA PRO A 500 -25.49 8.43 -10.86
C PRO A 500 -24.83 8.06 -12.20
N GLY A 501 -24.02 7.00 -12.20
CA GLY A 501 -23.29 6.52 -13.39
C GLY A 501 -22.05 7.33 -13.77
N GLU A 502 -21.66 8.31 -12.95
CA GLU A 502 -20.43 9.07 -13.14
C GLU A 502 -19.22 8.33 -12.53
N SER A 503 -18.07 8.49 -13.17
CA SER A 503 -16.76 8.05 -12.67
C SER A 503 -15.75 9.17 -12.81
N LEU A 504 -14.67 9.17 -12.05
CA LEU A 504 -13.59 10.13 -12.11
C LEU A 504 -12.60 9.77 -13.23
N LEU A 505 -12.03 10.77 -13.89
CA LEU A 505 -11.05 10.60 -14.97
C LEU A 505 -9.62 10.86 -14.49
N GLY A 506 -9.45 11.62 -13.40
CA GLY A 506 -8.16 11.97 -12.80
C GLY A 506 -8.36 12.66 -11.47
N ILE A 507 -7.31 12.65 -10.65
CA ILE A 507 -7.29 13.24 -9.30
C ILE A 507 -5.95 13.92 -9.05
N ASP A 508 -5.95 14.97 -8.23
CA ASP A 508 -4.74 15.64 -7.74
C ASP A 508 -5.03 16.52 -6.51
N PHE A 509 -4.04 16.71 -5.64
CA PHE A 509 -4.13 17.57 -4.47
C PHE A 509 -3.86 19.03 -4.82
N ARG A 510 -4.73 19.94 -4.37
CA ARG A 510 -4.54 21.38 -4.55
C ARG A 510 -3.47 21.92 -3.59
N PRO A 511 -2.36 22.50 -4.08
CA PRO A 511 -1.28 23.00 -3.23
C PRO A 511 -1.71 24.04 -2.22
N ALA A 512 -2.69 24.87 -2.58
CA ALA A 512 -3.15 25.98 -1.75
C ALA A 512 -3.87 25.54 -0.46
N ASN A 513 -4.46 24.35 -0.41
CA ASN A 513 -5.30 23.92 0.72
C ASN A 513 -5.22 22.44 1.08
N GLY A 514 -4.48 21.61 0.33
CA GLY A 514 -4.32 20.18 0.63
C GLY A 514 -5.53 19.31 0.29
N VAL A 515 -6.55 19.84 -0.38
CA VAL A 515 -7.76 19.08 -0.74
C VAL A 515 -7.52 18.30 -2.02
N LEU A 516 -7.91 17.02 -2.05
CA LEU A 516 -7.93 16.20 -3.26
C LEU A 516 -9.09 16.65 -4.16
N TYR A 517 -8.81 16.91 -5.42
CA TYR A 517 -9.84 17.16 -6.42
C TYR A 517 -9.88 16.02 -7.42
N GLY A 518 -11.03 15.84 -8.05
CA GLY A 518 -11.17 14.94 -9.18
C GLY A 518 -12.15 15.46 -10.22
N VAL A 519 -11.92 15.10 -11.48
CA VAL A 519 -12.82 15.44 -12.59
C VAL A 519 -13.69 14.25 -12.94
N GLY A 520 -15.02 14.42 -12.91
CA GLY A 520 -15.98 13.40 -13.26
C GLY A 520 -16.25 13.30 -14.76
N SER A 521 -16.63 12.11 -15.22
CA SER A 521 -16.98 11.76 -16.61
C SER A 521 -18.23 12.48 -17.11
N SER A 522 -19.02 13.09 -16.21
CA SER A 522 -20.11 13.98 -16.56
C SER A 522 -19.68 15.44 -16.73
N ASN A 523 -18.37 15.71 -16.78
CA ASN A 523 -17.76 17.04 -16.94
C ASN A 523 -17.99 17.94 -15.74
N ARG A 524 -17.72 17.42 -14.54
CA ARG A 524 -17.85 18.15 -13.27
C ARG A 524 -16.56 18.06 -12.49
N LEU A 525 -16.29 19.08 -11.69
CA LEU A 525 -15.19 19.06 -10.75
C LEU A 525 -15.72 18.73 -9.35
N TYR A 526 -14.99 17.89 -8.63
CA TYR A 526 -15.30 17.49 -7.26
C TYR A 526 -14.12 17.78 -6.34
N ALA A 527 -14.41 18.25 -5.14
CA ALA A 527 -13.52 18.16 -4.00
C ALA A 527 -13.82 16.84 -3.29
N ILE A 528 -12.80 16.05 -2.98
CA ILE A 528 -12.95 14.69 -2.49
C ILE A 528 -12.14 14.55 -1.21
N ASP A 529 -12.76 13.94 -0.20
CA ASP A 529 -12.05 13.51 1.00
C ASP A 529 -11.48 12.09 0.75
N PRO A 530 -10.15 11.91 0.68
CA PRO A 530 -9.55 10.62 0.40
C PRO A 530 -9.71 9.60 1.54
N VAL A 531 -10.04 10.04 2.74
CA VAL A 531 -10.25 9.18 3.91
C VAL A 531 -11.68 8.68 3.97
N THR A 532 -12.66 9.50 3.62
CA THR A 532 -14.09 9.12 3.68
C THR A 532 -14.71 8.79 2.32
N GLY A 533 -14.04 9.13 1.23
CA GLY A 533 -14.54 8.98 -0.14
C GLY A 533 -15.68 9.94 -0.48
N GLN A 534 -16.00 10.92 0.37
CA GLN A 534 -17.06 11.88 0.10
C GLN A 534 -16.62 12.89 -0.97
N ALA A 535 -17.26 12.85 -2.14
CA ALA A 535 -17.08 13.82 -3.22
C ALA A 535 -18.17 14.90 -3.14
N SER A 536 -17.75 16.16 -3.07
CA SER A 536 -18.61 17.35 -3.09
C SER A 536 -18.41 18.12 -4.40
N PRO A 537 -19.47 18.43 -5.16
CA PRO A 537 -19.33 19.15 -6.41
C PRO A 537 -18.79 20.56 -6.18
N VAL A 538 -17.89 20.98 -7.05
CA VAL A 538 -17.33 22.33 -7.09
C VAL A 538 -18.04 23.11 -8.18
N GLY A 539 -18.66 24.23 -7.81
CA GLY A 539 -19.51 25.01 -8.72
C GLY A 539 -20.92 24.44 -8.90
N SER A 540 -21.67 25.00 -9.84
CA SER A 540 -23.12 24.75 -9.99
C SER A 540 -23.52 23.91 -11.20
N GLY A 541 -22.59 23.46 -12.04
CA GLY A 541 -22.93 22.87 -13.35
C GLY A 541 -21.82 22.03 -13.99
N GLN A 542 -22.11 21.50 -15.17
CA GLN A 542 -21.13 20.85 -16.03
C GLN A 542 -20.23 21.90 -16.69
N PHE A 543 -19.05 21.50 -17.16
CA PHE A 543 -18.20 22.35 -17.98
C PHE A 543 -18.92 22.79 -19.25
N ALA A 544 -18.73 24.05 -19.63
CA ALA A 544 -19.34 24.64 -20.82
C ALA A 544 -18.92 23.91 -22.12
N VAL A 545 -17.71 23.36 -22.14
CA VAL A 545 -17.19 22.48 -23.19
C VAL A 545 -16.88 21.12 -22.57
N PRO A 546 -17.49 20.02 -23.03
CA PRO A 546 -17.21 18.68 -22.52
C PRO A 546 -15.77 18.25 -22.74
N LEU A 547 -15.18 17.61 -21.73
CA LEU A 547 -13.94 16.87 -21.83
C LEU A 547 -14.26 15.45 -22.33
N THR A 548 -13.38 14.92 -23.16
CA THR A 548 -13.47 13.55 -23.67
C THR A 548 -12.97 12.59 -22.59
N PRO A 549 -13.77 11.57 -22.23
CA PRO A 549 -13.34 10.54 -21.28
C PRO A 549 -12.11 9.77 -21.79
N GLY A 550 -11.21 9.38 -20.88
CA GLY A 550 -10.00 8.60 -21.18
C GLY A 550 -8.90 8.85 -20.15
N ALA A 551 -7.76 8.17 -20.31
CA ALA A 551 -6.55 8.45 -19.52
C ALA A 551 -6.17 9.93 -19.69
N ALA A 552 -6.02 10.61 -18.55
CA ALA A 552 -5.84 12.04 -18.51
C ALA A 552 -4.84 12.47 -17.44
N GLY A 553 -4.02 13.46 -17.78
CA GLY A 553 -3.28 14.25 -16.81
C GLY A 553 -4.24 15.24 -16.17
N PHE A 554 -4.28 15.25 -14.84
CA PHE A 554 -5.07 16.17 -14.04
C PHE A 554 -4.15 16.66 -12.93
N ASP A 555 -3.71 17.92 -12.98
CA ASP A 555 -2.67 18.39 -12.06
C ASP A 555 -2.77 19.89 -11.79
N PHE A 556 -2.51 20.31 -10.56
CA PHE A 556 -2.59 21.70 -10.13
C PHE A 556 -1.32 22.48 -10.50
N ASN A 557 -1.52 23.57 -11.23
CA ASN A 557 -0.48 24.58 -11.35
C ASN A 557 -0.37 25.38 -10.04
N PRO A 558 0.74 25.28 -9.30
CA PRO A 558 0.88 25.90 -7.98
C PRO A 558 1.04 27.43 -8.05
N THR A 559 1.35 28.00 -9.22
CA THR A 559 1.60 29.44 -9.37
C THR A 559 0.36 30.25 -9.71
N VAL A 560 -0.50 29.73 -10.59
CA VAL A 560 -1.72 30.41 -11.02
C VAL A 560 -2.98 29.82 -10.39
N ASP A 561 -2.82 28.74 -9.62
CA ASP A 561 -3.88 28.01 -8.92
C ASP A 561 -5.01 27.64 -9.89
N ARG A 562 -4.62 26.87 -10.91
CA ARG A 562 -5.49 26.33 -11.95
C ARG A 562 -5.17 24.86 -12.15
N ILE A 563 -6.20 24.09 -12.45
CA ILE A 563 -6.03 22.67 -12.75
C ILE A 563 -5.78 22.54 -14.24
N ARG A 564 -4.73 21.81 -14.60
CA ARG A 564 -4.47 21.40 -15.97
C ARG A 564 -5.16 20.07 -16.24
N PHE A 565 -5.85 19.98 -17.36
CA PHE A 565 -6.37 18.72 -17.89
C PHE A 565 -5.77 18.48 -19.28
N VAL A 566 -5.17 17.31 -19.49
CA VAL A 566 -4.69 16.85 -20.80
C VAL A 566 -5.11 15.40 -21.01
N ASN A 567 -5.34 14.98 -22.25
CA ASN A 567 -5.64 13.57 -22.54
C ASN A 567 -5.04 13.13 -23.88
N GLN A 568 -5.12 11.81 -24.13
CA GLN A 568 -4.62 11.19 -25.37
C GLN A 568 -5.34 11.67 -26.66
N ALA A 569 -6.54 12.23 -26.54
CA ALA A 569 -7.24 12.86 -27.66
C ALA A 569 -6.64 14.23 -28.05
N GLY A 570 -5.60 14.68 -27.33
CA GLY A 570 -4.94 15.96 -27.54
C GLY A 570 -5.71 17.15 -26.95
N GLN A 571 -6.77 16.90 -26.17
CA GLN A 571 -7.44 17.99 -25.47
C GLN A 571 -6.53 18.56 -24.40
N ASN A 572 -6.63 19.87 -24.25
CA ASN A 572 -5.85 20.64 -23.31
C ASN A 572 -6.78 21.69 -22.70
N ALA A 573 -6.87 21.75 -21.37
CA ALA A 573 -7.79 22.65 -20.72
C ALA A 573 -7.25 23.13 -19.37
N ARG A 574 -7.76 24.27 -18.93
CA ARG A 574 -7.57 24.77 -17.57
C ARG A 574 -8.91 24.91 -16.87
N LEU A 575 -8.97 24.45 -15.62
CA LEU A 575 -10.16 24.57 -14.77
C LEU A 575 -9.86 25.52 -13.60
N ASN A 576 -10.89 26.26 -13.20
CA ASN A 576 -10.87 27.06 -11.98
C ASN A 576 -11.31 26.18 -10.79
N PRO A 577 -10.44 25.97 -9.78
CA PRO A 577 -10.73 25.08 -8.67
C PRO A 577 -11.73 25.63 -7.64
N ASP A 578 -12.09 26.91 -7.71
CA ASP A 578 -13.09 27.53 -6.83
C ASP A 578 -14.49 27.52 -7.45
N THR A 579 -14.57 27.65 -8.77
CA THR A 579 -15.86 27.75 -9.47
C THR A 579 -16.24 26.51 -10.27
N GLY A 580 -15.31 25.59 -10.50
CA GLY A 580 -15.51 24.42 -11.38
C GLY A 580 -15.69 24.79 -12.85
N ALA A 581 -15.39 26.03 -13.25
CA ALA A 581 -15.52 26.48 -14.64
C ALA A 581 -14.23 26.26 -15.44
N LEU A 582 -14.37 26.01 -16.74
CA LEU A 582 -13.26 26.14 -17.68
C LEU A 582 -12.76 27.59 -17.71
N VAL A 583 -11.43 27.74 -17.74
CA VAL A 583 -10.78 29.04 -17.92
C VAL A 583 -10.59 29.27 -19.40
N ASP A 584 -11.29 30.27 -19.92
CA ASP A 584 -11.14 30.71 -21.30
C ASP A 584 -9.82 31.46 -21.49
N PHE A 585 -8.98 30.97 -22.41
CA PHE A 585 -7.73 31.62 -22.77
C PHE A 585 -7.92 32.79 -23.75
N ASP A 586 -8.99 32.77 -24.56
CA ASP A 586 -9.24 33.78 -25.59
C ASP A 586 -10.62 34.44 -25.42
N THR A 587 -10.62 35.49 -24.59
CA THR A 587 -11.82 36.31 -24.34
C THR A 587 -12.37 37.05 -25.57
N LEU A 588 -11.69 37.02 -26.72
CA LEU A 588 -12.04 37.82 -27.90
C LEU A 588 -12.99 37.12 -28.88
N THR A 589 -13.07 35.78 -28.86
CA THR A 589 -13.88 35.00 -29.82
C THR A 589 -15.34 34.74 -29.41
N GLY A 590 -15.71 35.05 -28.16
CA GLY A 590 -17.06 34.84 -27.64
C GLY A 590 -17.39 33.36 -27.39
N GLY A 591 -17.60 33.02 -26.12
CA GLY A 591 -17.85 31.65 -25.65
C GLY A 591 -16.59 30.99 -25.09
N VAL A 592 -16.76 30.12 -24.09
CA VAL A 592 -15.65 29.44 -23.41
C VAL A 592 -15.06 28.36 -24.33
N GLN A 593 -13.75 28.34 -24.53
CA GLN A 593 -13.03 27.35 -25.34
C GLN A 593 -12.01 26.57 -24.52
N LEU A 594 -11.59 25.41 -25.05
CA LEU A 594 -10.43 24.68 -24.53
C LEU A 594 -9.13 25.39 -24.95
N ASP A 595 -8.04 25.11 -24.25
CA ASP A 595 -6.72 25.56 -24.69
C ASP A 595 -6.34 24.85 -26.00
N GLY A 596 -5.54 25.52 -26.84
CA GLY A 596 -5.01 24.90 -28.06
C GLY A 596 -4.23 23.62 -27.75
N ASN A 597 -4.32 22.64 -28.65
CA ASN A 597 -3.58 21.38 -28.54
C ASN A 597 -2.08 21.64 -28.35
N LEU A 598 -1.45 20.81 -27.54
CA LEU A 598 -0.01 20.88 -27.31
C LEU A 598 0.76 20.54 -28.58
N ALA A 599 1.69 21.40 -28.97
CA ALA A 599 2.50 21.25 -30.17
C ALA A 599 4.00 21.31 -29.84
N TYR A 600 4.78 20.50 -30.54
CA TYR A 600 6.24 20.51 -30.43
C TYR A 600 6.85 21.81 -30.99
N ALA A 601 7.91 22.28 -30.34
CA ALA A 601 8.64 23.48 -30.75
C ALA A 601 9.28 23.31 -32.12
N ALA A 602 9.38 24.40 -32.90
CA ALA A 602 10.15 24.38 -34.14
C ALA A 602 11.63 24.08 -33.83
N GLY A 603 12.16 23.03 -34.46
CA GLY A 603 13.51 22.53 -34.20
C GLY A 603 13.60 21.41 -33.17
N ASP A 604 12.50 21.06 -32.50
CA ASP A 604 12.41 19.82 -31.73
C ASP A 604 12.44 18.61 -32.66
N ARG A 605 13.04 17.50 -32.21
CA ARG A 605 13.11 16.25 -32.98
C ARG A 605 11.76 15.66 -33.35
N ASN A 606 10.72 15.98 -32.57
CA ASN A 606 9.35 15.51 -32.78
C ASN A 606 8.46 16.59 -33.41
N PHE A 607 9.02 17.68 -33.94
CA PHE A 607 8.27 18.75 -34.59
C PHE A 607 7.35 18.23 -35.70
N GLY A 608 6.10 18.70 -35.72
CA GLY A 608 5.07 18.29 -36.68
C GLY A 608 4.24 17.08 -36.27
N ASN A 609 4.62 16.37 -35.20
CA ASN A 609 3.74 15.37 -34.60
C ASN A 609 2.59 16.06 -33.84
N PRO A 610 1.35 15.54 -33.93
CA PRO A 610 0.26 15.97 -33.06
C PRO A 610 0.58 15.45 -31.65
N GLY A 611 1.08 16.31 -30.76
CA GLY A 611 1.46 15.90 -29.41
C GLY A 611 0.28 15.28 -28.67
N ALA A 612 0.50 14.13 -28.05
CA ALA A 612 -0.52 13.40 -27.29
C ALA A 612 -0.06 13.23 -25.84
N ALA A 613 -0.09 14.33 -25.09
CA ALA A 613 0.20 14.29 -23.67
C ALA A 613 -0.91 13.55 -22.92
N ALA A 614 -0.66 12.29 -22.56
CA ALA A 614 -1.61 11.47 -21.81
C ALA A 614 -1.65 11.83 -20.32
N ALA A 615 -0.53 12.36 -19.79
CA ALA A 615 -0.40 12.79 -18.41
C ALA A 615 0.52 14.01 -18.30
N ALA A 616 0.32 14.86 -17.30
CA ALA A 616 1.12 16.05 -17.07
C ALA A 616 1.13 16.42 -15.60
N ALA A 617 2.26 16.96 -15.13
CA ALA A 617 2.47 17.35 -13.73
C ALA A 617 3.38 18.56 -13.58
N TYR A 618 3.14 19.37 -12.54
CA TYR A 618 3.91 20.57 -12.24
C TYR A 618 4.96 20.34 -11.13
N VAL A 619 6.18 20.87 -11.32
CA VAL A 619 7.17 21.01 -10.23
C VAL A 619 6.88 22.22 -9.35
N ASN A 620 7.57 22.32 -8.21
CA ASN A 620 7.31 23.29 -7.14
C ASN A 620 5.87 23.20 -6.62
N ASN A 621 5.39 21.98 -6.42
CA ASN A 621 4.02 21.67 -6.04
C ASN A 621 3.77 21.96 -4.54
N PHE A 622 3.79 23.25 -4.18
CA PHE A 622 3.56 23.73 -2.81
C PHE A 622 2.86 25.11 -2.79
N ALA A 623 2.19 25.42 -1.68
CA ALA A 623 1.49 26.68 -1.52
C ALA A 623 2.43 27.89 -1.64
N GLY A 624 2.08 28.86 -2.49
CA GLY A 624 2.84 30.11 -2.65
C GLY A 624 4.09 29.98 -3.54
N ALA A 625 4.23 28.89 -4.31
CA ALA A 625 5.26 28.78 -5.32
C ALA A 625 5.26 29.99 -6.28
N THR A 626 6.43 30.57 -6.52
CA THR A 626 6.59 31.75 -7.39
C THR A 626 7.00 31.38 -8.82
N SER A 627 7.32 30.11 -9.06
CA SER A 627 7.68 29.57 -10.37
C SER A 627 7.29 28.09 -10.45
N THR A 628 7.03 27.60 -11.64
CA THR A 628 6.73 26.18 -11.88
C THR A 628 7.21 25.79 -13.29
N THR A 629 7.19 24.50 -13.59
CA THR A 629 7.43 23.92 -14.91
C THR A 629 6.48 22.76 -15.11
N LEU A 630 5.84 22.70 -16.28
CA LEU A 630 4.99 21.57 -16.65
C LEU A 630 5.83 20.52 -17.37
N PHE A 631 5.79 19.31 -16.85
CA PHE A 631 6.25 18.11 -17.54
C PHE A 631 5.03 17.32 -18.01
N ALA A 632 5.17 16.65 -19.15
CA ALA A 632 4.13 15.77 -19.66
C ALA A 632 4.74 14.50 -20.25
N ILE A 633 3.96 13.44 -20.26
CA ILE A 633 4.31 12.17 -20.90
C ILE A 633 3.51 12.05 -22.19
N ASP A 634 4.22 11.96 -23.31
CA ASP A 634 3.64 11.65 -24.62
C ASP A 634 3.72 10.14 -24.83
N THR A 635 2.57 9.46 -24.70
CA THR A 635 2.48 7.99 -24.77
C THR A 635 2.53 7.45 -26.19
N ASN A 636 2.34 8.29 -27.21
CA ASN A 636 2.48 7.83 -28.60
C ASN A 636 3.95 7.71 -29.00
N LEU A 637 4.83 8.47 -28.32
CA LEU A 637 6.25 8.56 -28.62
C LEU A 637 7.14 8.00 -27.49
N ASP A 638 6.56 7.58 -26.37
CA ASP A 638 7.25 7.13 -25.15
C ASP A 638 8.35 8.11 -24.71
N VAL A 639 8.00 9.39 -24.63
CA VAL A 639 8.93 10.46 -24.22
C VAL A 639 8.39 11.32 -23.09
N LEU A 640 9.30 11.77 -22.24
CA LEU A 640 9.06 12.89 -21.35
C LEU A 640 9.31 14.20 -22.13
N VAL A 641 8.37 15.14 -21.98
CA VAL A 641 8.46 16.48 -22.58
C VAL A 641 8.28 17.56 -21.52
N ARG A 642 8.83 18.74 -21.79
CA ARG A 642 8.64 19.96 -21.01
C ARG A 642 7.89 20.99 -21.83
N GLN A 643 6.87 21.62 -21.25
CA GLN A 643 6.22 22.78 -21.86
C GLN A 643 6.93 24.08 -21.44
N ASP A 644 7.28 24.92 -22.41
CA ASP A 644 7.96 26.20 -22.15
C ASP A 644 7.35 27.34 -22.98
N PRO A 645 6.78 28.39 -22.34
CA PRO A 645 6.49 28.51 -20.90
C PRO A 645 5.39 27.54 -20.41
N PRO A 646 5.29 27.27 -19.10
CA PRO A 646 4.46 26.17 -18.55
C PRO A 646 2.95 26.25 -18.86
N ASN A 647 2.43 27.46 -19.08
CA ASN A 647 0.99 27.68 -19.26
C ASN A 647 0.56 27.64 -20.73
N ASN A 648 1.31 28.33 -21.60
CA ASN A 648 0.91 28.61 -22.99
C ASN A 648 2.05 28.33 -23.99
N GLY A 649 3.03 27.54 -23.58
CA GLY A 649 4.22 27.24 -24.36
C GLY A 649 4.08 26.08 -25.33
N VAL A 650 5.21 25.73 -25.94
CA VAL A 650 5.36 24.57 -26.82
C VAL A 650 6.10 23.44 -26.12
N LEU A 651 5.92 22.21 -26.61
CA LEU A 651 6.59 21.02 -26.08
C LEU A 651 8.03 20.95 -26.58
N ASN A 652 8.96 20.69 -25.65
CA ASN A 652 10.36 20.40 -25.91
C ASN A 652 10.67 19.01 -25.34
N THR A 653 11.23 18.13 -26.16
CA THR A 653 11.47 16.75 -25.78
C THR A 653 12.71 16.65 -24.88
N ILE A 654 12.56 16.00 -23.74
CA ILE A 654 13.66 15.74 -22.80
C ILE A 654 14.37 14.45 -23.19
N GLY A 655 13.63 13.35 -23.31
CA GLY A 655 14.22 12.05 -23.60
C GLY A 655 13.19 10.93 -23.60
N SER A 656 13.62 9.73 -24.01
CA SER A 656 12.77 8.54 -24.01
C SER A 656 12.58 8.01 -22.59
N LEU A 657 11.40 7.47 -22.33
CA LEU A 657 11.08 6.73 -21.10
C LEU A 657 11.87 5.42 -20.99
N GLY A 658 12.32 4.84 -22.11
CA GLY A 658 13.02 3.55 -22.12
C GLY A 658 12.11 2.33 -21.92
N ILE A 659 10.79 2.54 -21.85
CA ILE A 659 9.74 1.52 -21.78
C ILE A 659 8.63 1.88 -22.79
N ASP A 660 7.84 0.89 -23.20
CA ASP A 660 6.58 1.13 -23.90
C ASP A 660 5.54 1.53 -22.84
N ALA A 661 5.18 2.81 -22.82
CA ALA A 661 4.28 3.38 -21.83
C ALA A 661 2.84 3.44 -22.33
N GLY A 662 2.47 2.63 -23.34
CA GLY A 662 1.22 2.72 -24.12
C GLY A 662 -0.06 3.06 -23.34
N ASN A 663 -0.15 2.73 -22.05
CA ASN A 663 -1.19 3.23 -21.16
C ASN A 663 -0.60 3.87 -19.87
N VAL A 664 -0.48 5.20 -19.85
CA VAL A 664 -0.16 5.98 -18.64
C VAL A 664 -1.45 6.34 -17.93
N LEU A 665 -1.57 5.85 -16.70
CA LEU A 665 -2.76 5.95 -15.88
C LEU A 665 -2.78 7.24 -15.05
N GLY A 666 -1.61 7.78 -14.73
CA GLY A 666 -1.44 9.04 -14.01
C GLY A 666 0.04 9.43 -13.91
N PHE A 667 0.32 10.70 -13.71
CA PHE A 667 1.66 11.26 -13.50
C PHE A 667 1.53 12.45 -12.57
N ASP A 668 2.35 12.48 -11.53
CA ASP A 668 2.35 13.56 -10.55
C ASP A 668 3.78 13.79 -10.02
N ILE A 669 4.06 15.01 -9.59
CA ILE A 669 5.33 15.45 -9.04
C ILE A 669 5.12 16.09 -7.68
N ARG A 670 5.85 15.56 -6.69
CA ARG A 670 5.93 16.12 -5.35
C ARG A 670 7.23 16.88 -5.14
N SER A 671 7.14 18.08 -4.58
CA SER A 671 8.30 18.94 -4.31
C SER A 671 8.58 19.05 -2.81
N VAL A 672 9.79 18.69 -2.37
CA VAL A 672 10.20 18.76 -0.95
C VAL A 672 11.58 19.37 -0.82
N GLY A 673 11.68 20.54 -0.19
CA GLY A 673 12.97 21.19 0.08
C GLY A 673 13.80 21.46 -1.19
N GLY A 674 13.13 21.66 -2.34
CA GLY A 674 13.77 21.84 -3.64
C GLY A 674 14.13 20.54 -4.39
N ASN A 675 13.78 19.38 -3.85
CA ASN A 675 13.90 18.09 -4.55
C ASN A 675 12.54 17.68 -5.12
N GLU A 676 12.56 17.09 -6.32
CA GLU A 676 11.35 16.65 -7.04
C GLU A 676 11.28 15.12 -7.07
N THR A 677 10.16 14.57 -6.59
CA THR A 677 9.81 13.16 -6.74
C THR A 677 8.74 13.06 -7.83
N ALA A 678 9.12 12.58 -9.01
CA ALA A 678 8.24 12.46 -10.16
C ALA A 678 7.85 11.00 -10.37
N LEU A 679 6.56 10.69 -10.20
CA LEU A 679 6.04 9.33 -10.24
C LEU A 679 4.94 9.20 -11.29
N ALA A 680 4.98 8.11 -12.06
CA ALA A 680 3.94 7.75 -13.01
C ALA A 680 3.36 6.38 -12.66
N ALA A 681 2.03 6.28 -12.72
CA ALA A 681 1.32 5.01 -12.78
C ALA A 681 1.23 4.59 -14.24
N ILE A 682 1.85 3.47 -14.61
CA ILE A 682 1.92 2.98 -15.99
C ILE A 682 1.48 1.52 -16.00
N GLU A 683 0.58 1.19 -16.91
CA GLU A 683 0.17 -0.19 -17.17
C GLU A 683 1.08 -0.79 -18.24
N VAL A 684 1.78 -1.87 -17.90
CA VAL A 684 2.61 -2.63 -18.83
C VAL A 684 2.19 -4.09 -18.76
N GLY A 685 1.74 -4.64 -19.88
CA GLY A 685 1.26 -6.03 -19.94
C GLY A 685 0.02 -6.29 -19.06
N GLY A 686 -0.84 -5.28 -18.88
CA GLY A 686 -2.05 -5.37 -18.05
C GLY A 686 -1.81 -5.22 -16.55
N VAL A 687 -0.56 -4.95 -16.11
CA VAL A 687 -0.22 -4.75 -14.71
C VAL A 687 0.07 -3.27 -14.45
N SER A 688 -0.71 -2.67 -13.55
CA SER A 688 -0.48 -1.31 -13.09
C SER A 688 0.71 -1.24 -12.12
N SER A 689 1.76 -0.52 -12.51
CA SER A 689 2.97 -0.34 -11.69
C SER A 689 3.33 1.13 -11.53
N LEU A 690 4.00 1.44 -10.42
CA LEU A 690 4.56 2.76 -10.14
C LEU A 690 5.98 2.83 -10.71
N TYR A 691 6.26 3.92 -11.42
CA TYR A 691 7.57 4.22 -12.00
C TYR A 691 8.07 5.58 -11.50
N ASN A 692 9.35 5.65 -11.20
CA ASN A 692 10.06 6.91 -11.01
C ASN A 692 10.53 7.44 -12.38
N ILE A 693 10.21 8.70 -12.65
CA ILE A 693 10.50 9.38 -13.93
C ILE A 693 11.63 10.39 -13.71
N ASN A 694 12.76 10.19 -14.40
CA ASN A 694 13.87 11.12 -14.29
C ASN A 694 13.59 12.39 -15.11
N LEU A 695 13.28 13.50 -14.44
CA LEU A 695 12.91 14.77 -15.10
C LEU A 695 14.01 15.40 -15.97
N THR A 696 15.27 14.94 -15.86
CA THR A 696 16.39 15.45 -16.65
C THR A 696 16.66 14.63 -17.91
N THR A 697 16.41 13.31 -17.86
CA THR A 697 16.76 12.38 -18.95
C THR A 697 15.55 11.74 -19.62
N GLY A 698 14.38 11.82 -18.99
CA GLY A 698 13.16 11.14 -19.39
C GLY A 698 13.06 9.69 -18.95
N GLN A 699 14.15 9.04 -18.52
CA GLN A 699 14.16 7.60 -18.23
C GLN A 699 13.20 7.22 -17.10
N ALA A 700 12.39 6.18 -17.33
CA ALA A 700 11.52 5.56 -16.34
C ALA A 700 12.24 4.39 -15.65
N SER A 701 12.01 4.24 -14.35
CA SER A 701 12.55 3.15 -13.54
C SER A 701 11.43 2.58 -12.67
N ILE A 702 11.24 1.26 -12.70
CA ILE A 702 10.17 0.62 -11.94
C ILE A 702 10.43 0.74 -10.44
N VAL A 703 9.40 1.17 -9.70
CA VAL A 703 9.38 1.16 -8.24
C VAL A 703 8.73 -0.13 -7.74
N GLY A 704 7.59 -0.49 -8.34
CA GLY A 704 6.90 -1.75 -8.08
C GLY A 704 5.44 -1.71 -8.50
N GLN A 705 4.81 -2.88 -8.51
CA GLN A 705 3.38 -3.03 -8.76
C GLN A 705 2.54 -2.25 -7.71
N ILE A 706 1.45 -1.63 -8.15
CA ILE A 706 0.51 -0.93 -7.26
C ILE A 706 -0.59 -1.91 -6.84
N GLY A 707 -0.75 -2.13 -5.54
CA GLY A 707 -1.67 -3.13 -5.01
C GLY A 707 -1.43 -4.52 -5.59
N ASP A 708 -2.50 -5.15 -6.06
CA ASP A 708 -2.49 -6.43 -6.78
C ASP A 708 -2.27 -6.26 -8.30
N GLY A 709 -1.92 -5.07 -8.78
CA GLY A 709 -1.72 -4.78 -10.20
C GLY A 709 -3.00 -4.57 -11.00
N ARG A 710 -4.17 -4.52 -10.34
CA ARG A 710 -5.46 -4.13 -10.94
C ARG A 710 -5.35 -2.83 -11.74
N GLY A 711 -6.23 -2.65 -12.72
CA GLY A 711 -6.33 -1.41 -13.49
C GLY A 711 -6.64 -0.22 -12.58
N ILE A 712 -5.66 0.66 -12.39
CA ILE A 712 -5.85 1.95 -11.69
C ILE A 712 -6.01 3.08 -12.69
N LYS A 713 -6.43 4.26 -12.22
CA LYS A 713 -6.44 5.50 -13.00
C LYS A 713 -6.20 6.70 -12.08
N GLY A 714 -5.59 7.75 -12.61
CA GLY A 714 -5.09 8.86 -11.81
C GLY A 714 -3.96 8.45 -10.87
N LEU A 715 -3.15 9.44 -10.50
CA LEU A 715 -2.15 9.32 -9.45
C LEU A 715 -2.03 10.70 -8.81
N ALA A 716 -2.13 10.74 -7.49
CA ALA A 716 -1.98 11.97 -6.70
C ALA A 716 -1.06 11.68 -5.51
N LEU A 717 0.00 12.45 -5.36
CA LEU A 717 0.97 12.41 -4.29
C LEU A 717 0.57 13.42 -3.23
N THR A 718 0.69 13.05 -1.95
CA THR A 718 0.38 13.99 -0.87
C THR A 718 1.36 15.16 -0.88
N LEU A 719 0.84 16.37 -0.73
CA LEU A 719 1.65 17.58 -0.58
C LEU A 719 2.42 17.56 0.75
N ILE A 720 3.59 18.22 0.83
CA ILE A 720 4.46 18.25 2.02
C ILE A 720 4.66 19.67 2.54
#